data_AF-A0A1Y1ZDF2-F1
#
_entry.id   AF-A0A1Y1ZDF2-F1
#
_cell.length_a   1.000
_cell.length_b   1.000
_cell.length_c   1.000
_cell.angle_alpha   90.00
_cell.angle_beta   90.00
_cell.angle_gamma   90.00
#
_symmetry.space_group_name_H-M   'P 1'
#
loop_
_entity.id
_entity.type
_entity.pdbx_description
1 polymer ?
#
loop_
_entity_poly.entity_id
_entity_poly.type
_entity_poly.pdbx_seq_one_letter_code
_entity_poly.pdbx_strand_id
1 'polypeptide(L)'
;MKFSHSLQFNSVPDWQDYYIAYSNLKKIIYQLEKIATQNTDQDLESRSLINDSRRAINTFTPALDKELSKIVTFYTKTEAELLDELNYLISNVEECERSLFPESSNNLLRPSRLSLAPTDANRVSVIKEQTSKQRQSVMSLAWEDGASSSAEASPKSEEARIPTFKVWTDTQPEQVQKFRTRIVDLFVQFSELKSYIDLNMTGFRKILKKFDKITSNDLKDSYITTVVKKSYPFNSITKKKLHHAIQQLQAMYAAICCNGDMNAAEIELRSHLREHIVWERNTVWRDMMSMERKVTAAGVRQEAAQEVIAGRKRRGSVLGVSVPTPTTSINLWAILACLIVFITLLSINIFDAPEKQNCFAMLIFVSLLWATEVIPLFVTALLVPLLVVFLRVLRSDDGLFTRLTAQQATHRIFASMFSPVIMLLLGGFAIAAALSKYNIAKVLATWVLSKAGTKPSMVLLANMIVATVASMWISNVAAPVLCFSLIQPILRTLPANSPFASCLIMGIALASNIGGMASPISSPQNIIAIDNMDPHPSWAEWFFITIPICLFSDLIVWGLLLWNYKPPANTSINYIRANREPFSRTQIFIVAVTILTIILWCVESQLASVVGDMGIIAIIPLVVFFGTGLLTKEDFNNFLWTVIILAMGGIALGKAVESSGLLHTIAEQIRLVVDGLSPWKILMTFCCLVLVIATFISHTVGALIILPIVAEVGNSLPDPRPRLLVMGAALMCSGAMGLPVSGFPNMNAIMLETETGVRYLNTKDFLKNGVPSSVLVMLIVVTLGYGLMLILGY
;
A
#
# COMPACT_ATOMS: atom_id res chain seq x y z
N MET A 1 28.65 -8.46 7.56
CA MET A 1 27.68 -8.20 6.48
C MET A 1 28.38 -8.37 5.12
N LYS A 2 27.79 -9.10 4.16
CA LYS A 2 28.36 -9.22 2.78
C LYS A 2 28.37 -7.82 2.13
N PHE A 3 29.40 -7.50 1.33
CA PHE A 3 29.51 -6.16 0.73
C PHE A 3 28.31 -5.76 -0.14
N SER A 4 27.63 -6.71 -0.79
CA SER A 4 26.40 -6.43 -1.53
C SER A 4 25.29 -5.84 -0.65
N HIS A 5 25.07 -6.42 0.55
CA HIS A 5 24.12 -5.89 1.52
C HIS A 5 24.60 -4.57 2.12
N SER A 6 25.91 -4.45 2.37
CA SER A 6 26.49 -3.19 2.84
C SER A 6 26.36 -2.08 1.81
N LEU A 7 26.44 -2.37 0.50
CA LEU A 7 26.25 -1.40 -0.56
C LEU A 7 24.79 -0.95 -0.61
N GLN A 8 23.85 -1.90 -0.61
CA GLN A 8 22.40 -1.61 -0.58
C GLN A 8 21.98 -0.81 0.66
N PHE A 9 22.60 -1.09 1.82
CA PHE A 9 22.28 -0.40 3.06
C PHE A 9 22.84 1.04 3.14
N ASN A 10 23.92 1.32 2.41
CA ASN A 10 24.57 2.65 2.43
C ASN A 10 24.32 3.46 1.16
N SER A 11 23.63 2.90 0.17
CA SER A 11 23.23 3.62 -1.04
C SER A 11 22.01 4.50 -0.78
N VAL A 12 21.98 5.67 -1.40
CA VAL A 12 20.78 6.51 -1.47
C VAL A 12 19.68 5.72 -2.18
N PRO A 13 18.45 5.59 -1.61
CA PRO A 13 17.38 4.75 -2.15
C PRO A 13 17.05 5.06 -3.61
N ASP A 14 16.95 6.34 -3.95
CA ASP A 14 16.60 6.78 -5.30
C ASP A 14 17.73 6.57 -6.32
N TRP A 15 18.96 6.34 -5.86
CA TRP A 15 20.14 6.17 -6.72
C TRP A 15 20.60 4.72 -6.83
N GLN A 16 19.90 3.77 -6.21
CA GLN A 16 20.31 2.36 -6.09
C GLN A 16 20.72 1.73 -7.43
N ASP A 17 19.95 1.95 -8.49
CA ASP A 17 20.20 1.38 -9.82
C ASP A 17 21.48 1.93 -10.50
N TYR A 18 21.91 3.12 -10.07
CA TYR A 18 23.10 3.80 -10.58
C TYR A 18 24.37 3.44 -9.81
N TYR A 19 24.29 2.74 -8.68
CA TYR A 19 25.48 2.16 -8.04
C TYR A 19 25.99 0.95 -8.83
N ILE A 20 27.26 0.61 -8.63
CA ILE A 20 27.87 -0.57 -9.23
C ILE A 20 27.07 -1.84 -8.92
N ALA A 21 26.69 -2.59 -9.96
CA ALA A 21 25.93 -3.83 -9.84
C ALA A 21 26.80 -5.00 -9.33
N TYR A 22 27.29 -4.88 -8.09
CA TYR A 22 28.28 -5.78 -7.49
C TYR A 22 27.85 -7.24 -7.52
N SER A 23 26.56 -7.53 -7.29
CA SER A 23 26.02 -8.89 -7.32
C SER A 23 26.06 -9.50 -8.72
N ASN A 24 25.81 -8.71 -9.77
CA ASN A 24 25.83 -9.17 -11.17
C ASN A 24 27.27 -9.43 -11.61
N LEU A 25 28.19 -8.49 -11.34
CA LEU A 25 29.61 -8.69 -11.61
C LEU A 25 30.15 -9.92 -10.87
N LYS A 26 29.71 -10.14 -9.62
CA LYS A 26 30.07 -11.33 -8.85
C LYS A 26 29.56 -12.63 -9.50
N LYS A 27 28.36 -12.64 -10.09
CA LYS A 27 27.83 -13.79 -10.83
C LYS A 27 28.68 -14.10 -12.07
N ILE A 28 29.10 -13.07 -12.81
CA ILE A 28 30.00 -13.23 -13.97
C ILE A 28 31.31 -13.87 -13.53
N ILE A 29 31.91 -13.42 -12.41
CA ILE A 29 33.14 -14.03 -11.88
C ILE A 29 32.95 -15.52 -11.56
N TYR A 30 31.85 -15.90 -10.92
CA TYR A 30 31.56 -17.31 -10.61
C TYR A 30 31.25 -18.15 -11.85
N GLN A 31 30.65 -17.56 -12.89
CA GLN A 31 30.46 -18.24 -14.17
C GLN A 31 31.81 -18.52 -14.84
N LEU A 32 32.72 -17.54 -14.84
CA LEU A 32 34.07 -17.71 -15.35
C LEU A 32 34.86 -18.79 -14.57
N GLU A 33 34.72 -18.82 -13.24
CA GLU A 33 35.28 -19.89 -12.39
C GLU A 33 34.71 -21.26 -12.78
N LYS A 34 33.39 -21.40 -12.90
CA LYS A 34 32.74 -22.66 -13.29
C LYS A 34 33.21 -23.15 -14.67
N ILE A 35 33.37 -22.25 -15.64
CA ILE A 35 33.88 -22.58 -16.98
C ILE A 35 35.34 -23.06 -16.89
N ALA A 36 36.17 -22.41 -16.08
CA ALA A 36 37.55 -22.83 -15.85
C ALA A 36 37.62 -24.23 -15.19
N THR A 37 36.75 -24.51 -14.23
CA THR A 37 36.69 -25.82 -13.55
C THR A 37 36.15 -26.92 -14.46
N GLN A 38 35.08 -26.67 -15.23
CA GLN A 38 34.49 -27.66 -16.16
C GLN A 38 35.43 -28.06 -17.30
N ASN A 39 36.27 -27.14 -17.78
CA ASN A 39 37.29 -27.46 -18.79
C ASN A 39 38.46 -28.27 -18.21
N THR A 40 38.51 -28.52 -16.89
CA THR A 40 39.62 -29.27 -16.25
C THR A 40 39.45 -30.77 -16.36
N ASP A 41 38.25 -31.25 -16.68
CA ASP A 41 37.94 -32.67 -16.89
C ASP A 41 38.18 -33.14 -18.34
N GLN A 42 38.56 -32.25 -19.28
CA GLN A 42 38.93 -32.61 -20.66
C GLN A 42 40.32 -32.08 -21.02
N ASP A 43 41.21 -33.00 -21.39
CA ASP A 43 42.55 -32.85 -21.99
C ASP A 43 43.52 -31.85 -21.34
N LEU A 44 44.40 -32.41 -20.50
CA LEU A 44 45.52 -31.71 -19.84
C LEU A 44 46.65 -31.27 -20.79
N GLU A 45 46.75 -31.83 -22.00
CA GLU A 45 47.94 -31.62 -22.88
C GLU A 45 47.84 -30.44 -23.88
N SER A 46 46.69 -29.75 -23.99
CA SER A 46 46.52 -28.62 -24.92
C SER A 46 46.32 -27.24 -24.26
N ARG A 47 46.44 -27.15 -22.93
CA ARG A 47 46.10 -25.95 -22.17
C ARG A 47 47.21 -24.89 -22.15
N SER A 48 47.01 -23.79 -22.88
CA SER A 48 47.75 -22.55 -22.65
C SER A 48 47.06 -21.72 -21.56
N LEU A 49 47.65 -21.64 -20.36
CA LEU A 49 47.19 -20.80 -19.23
C LEU A 49 46.94 -19.33 -19.60
N ILE A 50 47.60 -18.85 -20.66
CA ILE A 50 47.49 -17.48 -21.17
C ILE A 50 46.12 -17.24 -21.84
N ASN A 51 45.53 -18.27 -22.46
CA ASN A 51 44.30 -18.12 -23.25
C ASN A 51 43.06 -17.96 -22.35
N ASP A 52 43.02 -18.65 -21.21
CA ASP A 52 41.93 -18.56 -20.22
C ASP A 52 41.97 -17.24 -19.43
N SER A 53 43.18 -16.78 -19.07
CA SER A 53 43.39 -15.45 -18.48
C SER A 53 42.89 -14.34 -19.40
N ARG A 54 43.27 -14.37 -20.68
CA ARG A 54 42.86 -13.36 -21.67
C ARG A 54 41.37 -13.39 -21.96
N ARG A 55 40.75 -14.58 -22.03
CA ARG A 55 39.31 -14.76 -22.20
C ARG A 55 38.51 -14.24 -21.00
N ALA A 56 38.98 -14.48 -19.78
CA ALA A 56 38.35 -13.96 -18.56
C ALA A 56 38.37 -12.43 -18.53
N ILE A 57 39.50 -11.81 -18.87
CA ILE A 57 39.65 -10.35 -18.95
C ILE A 57 38.73 -9.78 -20.06
N ASN A 58 38.73 -10.39 -21.26
CA ASN A 58 37.90 -9.93 -22.38
C ASN A 58 36.39 -10.04 -22.12
N THR A 59 35.97 -10.91 -21.20
CA THR A 59 34.56 -11.06 -20.82
C THR A 59 34.18 -10.11 -19.68
N PHE A 60 35.09 -9.87 -18.74
CA PHE A 60 34.81 -9.10 -17.53
C PHE A 60 34.97 -7.58 -17.72
N THR A 61 35.96 -7.15 -18.51
CA THR A 61 36.24 -5.73 -18.76
C THR A 61 35.05 -4.98 -19.40
N PRO A 62 34.37 -5.51 -20.44
CA PRO A 62 33.19 -4.82 -21.00
C PRO A 62 32.04 -4.65 -20.00
N ALA A 63 31.88 -5.59 -19.07
CA ALA A 63 30.88 -5.49 -18.01
C ALA A 63 31.27 -4.39 -16.99
N LEU A 64 32.56 -4.24 -16.69
CA LEU A 64 33.06 -3.14 -15.84
C LEU A 64 32.93 -1.78 -16.52
N ASP A 65 33.24 -1.69 -17.82
CA ASP A 65 33.14 -0.45 -18.60
C ASP A 65 31.68 0.01 -18.68
N LYS A 66 30.74 -0.93 -18.87
CA LYS A 66 29.31 -0.65 -18.86
C LYS A 66 28.85 -0.06 -17.52
N GLU A 67 29.29 -0.64 -16.40
CA GLU A 67 28.97 -0.12 -15.06
C GLU A 67 29.64 1.24 -14.81
N LEU A 68 30.86 1.44 -15.28
CA LEU A 68 31.56 2.73 -15.17
C LEU A 68 30.85 3.81 -15.99
N SER A 69 30.48 3.53 -17.24
CA SER A 69 29.74 4.47 -18.10
C SER A 69 28.41 4.88 -17.47
N LYS A 70 27.69 3.93 -16.85
CA LYS A 70 26.45 4.19 -16.11
C LYS A 70 26.69 5.18 -14.96
N ILE A 71 27.71 4.92 -14.13
CA ILE A 71 28.07 5.77 -12.99
C ILE A 71 28.49 7.17 -13.45
N VAL A 72 29.29 7.27 -14.51
CA VAL A 72 29.75 8.55 -15.07
C VAL A 72 28.59 9.38 -15.62
N THR A 73 27.69 8.74 -16.37
CA THR A 73 26.54 9.43 -16.97
C THR A 73 25.61 9.98 -15.89
N PHE A 74 25.30 9.15 -14.88
CA PHE A 74 24.49 9.57 -13.75
C PHE A 74 25.15 10.72 -12.98
N TYR A 75 26.41 10.56 -12.57
CA TYR A 75 27.13 11.57 -11.80
C TYR A 75 27.18 12.93 -12.52
N THR A 76 27.51 12.92 -13.82
CA THR A 76 27.68 14.16 -14.59
C THR A 76 26.35 14.92 -14.69
N LYS A 77 25.24 14.19 -14.88
CA LYS A 77 23.90 14.79 -14.90
C LYS A 77 23.54 15.38 -13.53
N THR A 78 23.68 14.58 -12.47
CA THR A 78 23.31 15.01 -11.10
C THR A 78 24.19 16.16 -10.61
N GLU A 79 25.49 16.15 -10.92
CA GLU A 79 26.38 17.26 -10.57
C GLU A 79 25.96 18.56 -11.26
N ALA A 80 25.63 18.52 -12.57
CA ALA A 80 25.18 19.70 -13.30
C ALA A 80 23.90 20.29 -12.71
N GLU A 81 22.91 19.44 -12.44
CA GLU A 81 21.64 19.85 -11.81
C GLU A 81 21.86 20.49 -10.43
N LEU A 82 22.70 19.90 -9.58
CA LEU A 82 22.98 20.43 -8.25
C LEU A 82 23.77 21.74 -8.28
N LEU A 83 24.72 21.88 -9.22
CA LEU A 83 25.47 23.12 -9.40
C LEU A 83 24.57 24.25 -9.90
N ASP A 84 23.63 23.96 -10.82
CA ASP A 84 22.65 24.94 -11.28
C ASP A 84 21.72 25.39 -10.13
N GLU A 85 21.27 24.46 -9.29
CA GLU A 85 20.49 24.79 -8.10
C GLU A 85 21.27 25.62 -7.08
N LEU A 86 22.56 25.33 -6.89
CA LEU A 86 23.45 26.09 -6.01
C LEU A 86 23.64 27.52 -6.52
N ASN A 87 23.92 27.69 -7.82
CA ASN A 87 24.08 29.01 -8.44
C ASN A 87 22.79 29.83 -8.35
N TYR A 88 21.64 29.19 -8.58
CA TYR A 88 20.33 29.82 -8.39
C TYR A 88 20.10 30.25 -6.93
N LEU A 89 20.46 29.41 -5.96
CA LEU A 89 20.34 29.75 -4.54
C LEU A 89 21.23 30.94 -4.17
N ILE A 90 22.48 30.95 -4.64
CA ILE A 90 23.42 32.06 -4.44
C ILE A 90 22.83 33.37 -4.99
N SER A 91 22.33 33.35 -6.23
CA SER A 91 21.70 34.54 -6.85
C SER A 91 20.51 35.06 -6.05
N ASN A 92 19.66 34.17 -5.51
CA ASN A 92 18.51 34.60 -4.68
C ASN A 92 18.94 35.19 -3.34
N VAL A 93 20.00 34.64 -2.73
CA VAL A 93 20.54 35.17 -1.47
C VAL A 93 21.15 36.54 -1.72
N GLU A 94 21.90 36.73 -2.80
CA GLU A 94 22.48 38.04 -3.17
C GLU A 94 21.40 39.09 -3.48
N GLU A 95 20.34 38.72 -4.21
CA GLU A 95 19.22 39.63 -4.48
C GLU A 95 18.50 40.04 -3.19
N CYS A 96 18.30 39.08 -2.28
CA CYS A 96 17.75 39.34 -0.96
C CYS A 96 18.66 40.25 -0.13
N GLU A 97 19.97 40.02 -0.13
CA GLU A 97 20.95 40.87 0.54
C GLU A 97 20.95 42.31 0.00
N ARG A 98 20.77 42.51 -1.31
CA ARG A 98 20.64 43.85 -1.90
C ARG A 98 19.38 44.56 -1.43
N SER A 99 18.27 43.83 -1.27
CA SER A 99 17.02 44.40 -0.76
C SER A 99 17.07 44.72 0.74
N LEU A 100 17.78 43.90 1.53
CA LEU A 100 17.89 44.02 2.98
C LEU A 100 18.97 45.04 3.39
N PHE A 101 20.03 45.20 2.58
CA PHE A 101 21.18 46.06 2.85
C PHE A 101 21.51 47.00 1.65
N PRO A 102 20.64 47.98 1.31
CA PRO A 102 20.93 48.97 0.27
C PRO A 102 22.14 49.83 0.66
N GLU A 103 23.15 49.96 -0.21
CA GLU A 103 24.37 50.72 0.08
C GLU A 103 24.09 52.20 0.33
N SER A 104 24.56 52.71 1.48
CA SER A 104 24.89 54.13 1.66
C SER A 104 26.33 54.33 1.17
N SER A 105 26.51 55.07 0.08
CA SER A 105 27.82 55.45 -0.45
C SER A 105 28.62 56.33 0.52
N ASN A 106 29.91 56.03 0.65
CA ASN A 106 31.01 56.87 1.16
C ASN A 106 30.99 57.31 2.64
N ASN A 107 31.93 56.75 3.44
CA ASN A 107 32.96 57.57 4.07
C ASN A 107 34.17 56.76 4.57
N LEU A 108 35.34 57.35 4.33
CA LEU A 108 36.68 56.91 4.71
C LEU A 108 36.93 56.99 6.23
N LEU A 109 37.90 56.17 6.69
CA LEU A 109 38.75 56.31 7.89
C LEU A 109 38.14 56.01 9.29
N ARG A 110 38.46 54.85 9.88
CA ARG A 110 39.51 54.61 10.91
C ARG A 110 39.20 53.35 11.75
N PRO A 111 40.22 52.66 12.29
CA PRO A 111 40.03 51.53 13.18
C PRO A 111 39.84 52.02 14.62
N SER A 112 38.80 51.56 15.29
CA SER A 112 38.62 51.77 16.73
C SER A 112 38.49 50.42 17.42
N ARG A 113 39.61 50.02 18.04
CA ARG A 113 39.61 49.10 19.19
C ARG A 113 38.62 49.64 20.24
N LEU A 114 37.72 48.80 20.73
CA LEU A 114 37.19 48.96 22.07
C LEU A 114 37.30 47.64 22.85
N SER A 115 37.73 47.84 24.08
CA SER A 115 38.21 46.93 25.10
C SER A 115 37.13 46.08 25.76
N LEU A 116 37.58 44.95 26.31
CA LEU A 116 36.85 44.08 27.24
C LEU A 116 36.22 44.84 28.42
N ALA A 117 35.05 44.37 28.83
CA ALA A 117 34.68 44.21 30.25
C ALA A 117 33.76 42.97 30.39
N PRO A 118 33.92 42.12 31.42
CA PRO A 118 33.13 40.90 31.60
C PRO A 118 31.91 41.18 32.48
N THR A 119 30.78 40.52 32.22
CA THR A 119 29.68 40.43 33.19
C THR A 119 29.19 38.99 33.33
N ASP A 120 29.53 38.46 34.49
CA ASP A 120 28.93 37.40 35.29
C ASP A 120 27.64 36.76 34.77
N ALA A 121 27.76 35.47 34.42
CA ALA A 121 26.66 34.52 34.44
C ALA A 121 26.98 33.42 35.45
N ASN A 122 26.72 33.71 36.72
CA ASN A 122 26.66 32.73 37.79
C ASN A 122 25.18 32.49 38.11
N ARG A 123 24.57 31.44 37.53
CA ARG A 123 23.42 30.79 38.17
C ARG A 123 23.37 29.30 37.84
N VAL A 124 23.74 28.58 38.90
CA VAL A 124 23.63 27.15 39.16
C VAL A 124 22.20 26.64 38.95
N SER A 125 22.08 25.48 38.30
CA SER A 125 21.31 24.37 38.88
C SER A 125 21.82 23.02 38.37
N VAL A 126 22.65 22.41 39.21
CA VAL A 126 23.06 21.01 39.22
C VAL A 126 21.90 20.17 39.76
N ILE A 127 21.51 19.12 39.03
CA ILE A 127 20.98 17.87 39.60
C ILE A 127 21.66 16.70 38.88
N LYS A 128 22.57 16.05 39.62
CA LYS A 128 23.07 14.67 39.51
C LYS A 128 21.93 13.67 39.84
N GLU A 129 21.88 12.38 39.57
CA GLU A 129 22.76 11.34 39.01
C GLU A 129 21.92 10.04 38.87
N GLN A 130 22.36 9.11 38.02
CA GLN A 130 22.22 7.63 38.13
C GLN A 130 20.80 7.04 37.98
N THR A 131 20.51 5.97 37.22
CA THR A 131 21.20 4.71 36.92
C THR A 131 20.51 4.13 35.65
N SER A 132 21.20 3.56 34.66
CA SER A 132 21.46 2.11 34.63
C SER A 132 22.22 1.74 33.35
N LYS A 133 23.30 0.97 33.53
CA LYS A 133 24.02 0.27 32.47
C LYS A 133 23.22 -0.98 32.07
N GLN A 134 22.88 -1.15 30.79
CA GLN A 134 22.90 -2.48 30.15
C GLN A 134 22.95 -2.38 28.62
N ARG A 135 24.08 -2.86 28.08
CA ARG A 135 24.36 -3.43 26.75
C ARG A 135 23.42 -3.05 25.57
N GLN A 136 24.00 -2.41 24.56
CA GLN A 136 23.91 -2.90 23.18
C GLN A 136 25.11 -2.42 22.36
N SER A 137 25.91 -3.38 21.88
CA SER A 137 27.02 -3.15 20.96
C SER A 137 26.45 -2.90 19.57
N VAL A 138 26.58 -1.66 19.09
CA VAL A 138 26.49 -1.36 17.66
C VAL A 138 27.88 -0.89 17.25
N MET A 139 28.47 -1.64 16.32
CA MET A 139 29.80 -1.44 15.77
C MET A 139 29.85 -0.06 15.11
N SER A 140 30.32 0.95 15.84
CA SER A 140 30.64 2.26 15.29
C SER A 140 31.87 2.09 14.38
N LEU A 141 31.66 2.09 13.07
CA LEU A 141 32.75 2.40 12.15
C LEU A 141 33.08 3.88 12.38
N ALA A 142 34.07 4.09 13.24
CA ALA A 142 34.74 5.36 13.42
C ALA A 142 35.24 5.84 12.05
N TRP A 143 34.91 7.08 11.73
CA TRP A 143 35.63 7.82 10.70
C TRP A 143 37.00 8.14 11.29
N GLU A 144 37.98 7.25 11.08
CA GLU A 144 39.38 7.55 11.39
C GLU A 144 39.89 8.53 10.34
N ASP A 145 40.20 9.76 10.79
CA ASP A 145 40.95 10.75 10.04
C ASP A 145 42.39 10.25 9.83
N GLY A 146 42.62 9.56 8.72
CA GLY A 146 43.94 9.24 8.22
C GLY A 146 44.50 10.38 7.37
N ALA A 147 45.02 11.42 8.02
CA ALA A 147 45.89 12.41 7.38
C ALA A 147 47.09 12.70 8.30
N SER A 148 48.11 11.85 8.20
CA SER A 148 49.45 12.11 8.73
C SER A 148 50.05 13.33 8.04
N SER A 149 50.59 14.25 8.84
CA SER A 149 51.39 15.38 8.40
C SER A 149 52.69 14.91 7.74
N SER A 150 52.83 15.19 6.45
CA SER A 150 54.14 15.31 5.82
C SER A 150 54.17 16.60 5.01
N ALA A 151 54.94 17.54 5.51
CA ALA A 151 55.22 18.82 4.89
C ALA A 151 56.12 18.60 3.67
N GLU A 152 55.58 18.81 2.47
CA GLU A 152 56.35 19.05 1.25
C GLU A 152 55.76 20.25 0.52
N ALA A 153 56.62 21.23 0.26
CA ALA A 153 56.30 22.51 -0.35
C ALA A 153 56.23 22.40 -1.88
N SER A 154 55.19 22.99 -2.49
CA SER A 154 55.12 23.67 -3.82
C SER A 154 53.71 23.52 -4.46
N PRO A 155 53.31 24.32 -5.46
CA PRO A 155 53.44 25.77 -5.66
C PRO A 155 52.05 26.46 -5.73
N LYS A 156 52.04 27.80 -5.74
CA LYS A 156 50.85 28.65 -5.83
C LYS A 156 49.95 28.27 -7.02
N SER A 157 48.71 27.84 -6.73
CA SER A 157 47.61 27.79 -7.71
C SER A 157 46.46 28.63 -7.17
N GLU A 158 45.84 29.43 -8.02
CA GLU A 158 44.72 30.32 -7.67
C GLU A 158 43.58 29.54 -7.01
N GLU A 159 43.48 29.66 -5.68
CA GLU A 159 42.29 29.23 -4.95
C GLU A 159 41.13 30.15 -5.33
N ALA A 160 40.09 29.58 -5.94
CA ALA A 160 38.84 30.27 -6.16
C ALA A 160 38.33 30.82 -4.83
N ARG A 161 38.30 32.16 -4.69
CA ARG A 161 37.85 32.83 -3.48
C ARG A 161 36.39 32.43 -3.20
N ILE A 162 36.13 31.94 -1.99
CA ILE A 162 34.77 31.67 -1.52
C ILE A 162 34.04 33.03 -1.45
N PRO A 163 32.81 33.14 -2.00
CA PRO A 163 32.02 34.36 -1.91
C PRO A 163 31.83 34.78 -0.45
N THR A 164 31.96 36.07 -0.16
CA THR A 164 31.79 36.61 1.19
C THR A 164 30.33 37.04 1.36
N PHE A 165 29.57 36.30 2.17
CA PHE A 165 28.16 36.60 2.46
C PHE A 165 28.03 37.57 3.63
N LYS A 166 27.02 38.46 3.62
CA LYS A 166 26.76 39.37 4.75
C LYS A 166 26.10 38.59 5.89
N VAL A 167 26.43 38.92 7.13
CA VAL A 167 25.81 38.27 8.30
C VAL A 167 24.40 38.84 8.49
N TRP A 168 23.39 37.98 8.49
CA TRP A 168 22.00 38.39 8.68
C TRP A 168 21.73 38.51 10.19
N THR A 169 21.21 39.66 10.63
CA THR A 169 20.69 39.84 11.99
C THR A 169 19.21 39.52 12.03
N ASP A 170 18.69 39.15 13.20
CA ASP A 170 17.41 38.48 13.53
C ASP A 170 16.10 39.22 13.14
N THR A 171 16.08 39.89 11.99
CA THR A 171 15.08 40.90 11.62
C THR A 171 13.98 40.37 10.71
N GLN A 172 14.07 39.14 10.15
CA GLN A 172 12.99 38.50 9.37
C GLN A 172 13.01 36.95 9.44
N PRO A 173 12.28 36.31 10.38
CA PRO A 173 12.35 34.87 10.63
C PRO A 173 11.80 33.99 9.48
N GLU A 174 10.82 34.46 8.71
CA GLU A 174 10.22 33.68 7.62
C GLU A 174 11.17 33.49 6.42
N GLN A 175 11.96 34.51 6.07
CA GLN A 175 12.93 34.43 4.98
C GLN A 175 14.14 33.58 5.37
N VAL A 176 14.63 33.74 6.60
CA VAL A 176 15.70 32.90 7.18
C VAL A 176 15.29 31.44 7.15
N GLN A 177 14.06 31.11 7.57
CA GLN A 177 13.58 29.72 7.55
C GLN A 177 13.50 29.14 6.14
N LYS A 178 13.04 29.93 5.15
CA LYS A 178 12.96 29.51 3.75
C LYS A 178 14.34 29.17 3.16
N PHE A 179 15.34 30.02 3.37
CA PHE A 179 16.71 29.78 2.90
C PHE A 179 17.40 28.66 3.68
N ARG A 180 17.17 28.58 5.00
CA ARG A 180 17.69 27.51 5.86
C ARG A 180 17.31 26.13 5.34
N THR A 181 16.02 25.88 5.08
CA THR A 181 15.57 24.59 4.55
C THR A 181 16.24 24.27 3.22
N ARG A 182 16.34 25.25 2.30
CA ARG A 182 16.94 25.02 0.98
C ARG A 182 18.45 24.75 1.04
N ILE A 183 19.18 25.41 1.95
CA ILE A 183 20.62 25.18 2.16
C ILE A 183 20.86 23.79 2.75
N VAL A 184 20.06 23.38 3.75
CA VAL A 184 20.13 22.04 4.35
C VAL A 184 19.88 20.96 3.30
N ASP A 185 18.84 21.11 2.48
CA ASP A 185 18.50 20.14 1.42
C ASP A 185 19.62 19.98 0.40
N LEU A 186 20.23 21.09 -0.05
CA LEU A 186 21.35 21.04 -0.99
C LEU A 186 22.61 20.45 -0.34
N PHE A 187 22.90 20.80 0.92
CA PHE A 187 24.04 20.24 1.65
C PHE A 187 23.95 18.72 1.79
N VAL A 188 22.74 18.20 2.06
CA VAL A 188 22.48 16.75 2.11
C VAL A 188 22.75 16.12 0.75
N GLN A 189 22.19 16.66 -0.34
CA GLN A 189 22.36 16.11 -1.69
C GLN A 189 23.83 16.12 -2.18
N PHE A 190 24.57 17.20 -1.93
CA PHE A 190 26.01 17.24 -2.25
C PHE A 190 26.82 16.24 -1.38
N SER A 191 26.44 16.06 -0.12
CA SER A 191 27.07 15.07 0.78
C SER A 191 26.79 13.63 0.35
N GLU A 192 25.58 13.36 -0.13
CA GLU A 192 25.18 12.09 -0.73
C GLU A 192 25.95 11.83 -2.02
N LEU A 193 26.09 12.84 -2.90
CA LEU A 193 26.86 12.73 -4.14
C LEU A 193 28.35 12.42 -3.86
N LYS A 194 28.90 12.98 -2.79
CA LYS A 194 30.24 12.63 -2.30
C LYS A 194 30.31 11.16 -1.85
N SER A 195 29.35 10.72 -1.03
CA SER A 195 29.25 9.32 -0.58
C SER A 195 29.09 8.34 -1.75
N TYR A 196 28.33 8.73 -2.78
CA TYR A 196 28.14 7.97 -4.02
C TYR A 196 29.47 7.68 -4.72
N ILE A 197 30.36 8.66 -4.85
CA ILE A 197 31.70 8.46 -5.43
C ILE A 197 32.52 7.48 -4.58
N ASP A 198 32.55 7.65 -3.26
CA ASP A 198 33.38 6.85 -2.37
C ASP A 198 32.92 5.39 -2.29
N LEU A 199 31.61 5.15 -2.28
CA LEU A 199 31.01 3.81 -2.29
C LEU A 199 31.28 3.09 -3.62
N ASN A 200 31.13 3.77 -4.76
CA ASN A 200 31.40 3.18 -6.07
C ASN A 200 32.90 2.88 -6.26
N MET A 201 33.79 3.77 -5.82
CA MET A 201 35.25 3.50 -5.80
C MET A 201 35.58 2.28 -4.94
N THR A 202 34.96 2.15 -3.78
CA THR A 202 35.09 0.97 -2.91
C THR A 202 34.57 -0.29 -3.59
N GLY A 203 33.46 -0.18 -4.32
CA GLY A 203 32.88 -1.28 -5.09
C GLY A 203 33.79 -1.79 -6.20
N PHE A 204 34.37 -0.88 -7.00
CA PHE A 204 35.37 -1.22 -8.02
C PHE A 204 36.59 -1.91 -7.40
N ARG A 205 37.14 -1.37 -6.30
CA ARG A 205 38.29 -2.00 -5.59
C ARG A 205 37.96 -3.42 -5.12
N LYS A 206 36.78 -3.63 -4.54
CA LYS A 206 36.37 -4.93 -4.00
C LYS A 206 36.08 -5.95 -5.09
N ILE A 207 35.43 -5.55 -6.18
CA ILE A 207 35.09 -6.48 -7.26
C ILE A 207 36.32 -6.88 -8.08
N LEU A 208 37.22 -5.94 -8.36
CA LEU A 208 38.49 -6.22 -9.04
C LEU A 208 39.39 -7.11 -8.18
N LYS A 209 39.53 -6.82 -6.88
CA LYS A 209 40.25 -7.71 -5.94
C LYS A 209 39.68 -9.14 -5.92
N LYS A 210 38.35 -9.26 -6.07
CA LYS A 210 37.69 -10.57 -6.12
C LYS A 210 37.94 -11.28 -7.45
N PHE A 211 37.92 -10.57 -8.57
CA PHE A 211 38.26 -11.11 -9.89
C PHE A 211 39.69 -11.63 -9.92
N ASP A 212 40.65 -10.82 -9.48
CA ASP A 212 42.07 -11.20 -9.40
C ASP A 212 42.29 -12.44 -8.52
N LYS A 213 41.62 -12.48 -7.35
CA LYS A 213 41.72 -13.62 -6.44
C LYS A 213 41.15 -14.93 -7.02
N ILE A 214 40.08 -14.86 -7.81
CA ILE A 214 39.38 -16.06 -8.33
C ILE A 214 39.99 -16.53 -9.65
N THR A 215 40.45 -15.59 -10.50
CA THR A 215 40.98 -15.89 -11.84
C THR A 215 42.50 -15.88 -11.93
N SER A 216 43.20 -15.63 -10.82
CA SER A 216 44.67 -15.51 -10.74
C SER A 216 45.26 -14.47 -11.70
N ASN A 217 44.52 -13.40 -11.98
CA ASN A 217 44.94 -12.27 -12.82
C ASN A 217 45.35 -11.06 -11.95
N ASP A 218 45.98 -10.05 -12.56
CA ASP A 218 46.32 -8.78 -11.92
C ASP A 218 45.71 -7.59 -12.68
N LEU A 219 44.38 -7.52 -12.72
CA LEU A 219 43.65 -6.48 -13.45
C LEU A 219 43.39 -5.24 -12.59
N LYS A 220 43.33 -5.38 -11.26
CA LYS A 220 42.90 -4.31 -10.34
C LYS A 220 43.74 -3.04 -10.45
N ASP A 221 45.06 -3.15 -10.37
CA ASP A 221 45.92 -1.98 -10.25
C ASP A 221 46.07 -1.26 -11.59
N SER A 222 46.07 -2.02 -12.69
CA SER A 222 46.00 -1.49 -14.06
C SER A 222 44.67 -0.76 -14.32
N TYR A 223 43.52 -1.39 -14.11
CA TYR A 223 42.21 -0.83 -14.44
C TYR A 223 41.83 0.37 -13.55
N ILE A 224 42.15 0.33 -12.25
CA ILE A 224 41.87 1.47 -11.35
C ILE A 224 42.66 2.71 -11.76
N THR A 225 43.94 2.54 -12.11
CA THR A 225 44.84 3.66 -12.39
C THR A 225 44.62 4.23 -13.78
N THR A 226 44.39 3.35 -14.77
CA THR A 226 44.27 3.77 -16.18
C THR A 226 42.85 4.20 -16.55
N VAL A 227 41.81 3.57 -15.99
CA VAL A 227 40.41 3.79 -16.37
C VAL A 227 39.64 4.53 -15.27
N VAL A 228 39.51 3.95 -14.07
CA VAL A 228 38.61 4.49 -13.03
C VAL A 228 39.06 5.87 -12.55
N LYS A 229 40.31 6.06 -12.12
CA LYS A 229 40.81 7.36 -11.62
C LYS A 229 40.83 8.47 -12.67
N LYS A 230 40.92 8.13 -13.96
CA LYS A 230 40.92 9.11 -15.07
C LYS A 230 39.51 9.54 -15.46
N SER A 231 38.51 8.71 -15.18
CA SER A 231 37.13 9.07 -15.46
C SER A 231 36.64 10.22 -14.58
N TYR A 232 35.74 11.04 -15.13
CA TYR A 232 35.37 12.35 -14.60
C TYR A 232 34.95 12.35 -13.10
N PRO A 233 34.09 11.45 -12.60
CA PRO A 233 33.65 11.47 -11.20
C PRO A 233 34.75 11.18 -10.17
N PHE A 234 35.81 10.49 -10.57
CA PHE A 234 36.84 10.00 -9.66
C PHE A 234 38.16 10.77 -9.73
N ASN A 235 38.27 11.72 -10.68
CA ASN A 235 39.45 12.55 -10.84
C ASN A 235 39.61 13.50 -9.61
N SER A 236 40.83 13.98 -9.39
CA SER A 236 41.10 14.86 -8.25
C SER A 236 40.51 16.26 -8.39
N ILE A 237 40.25 16.73 -9.62
CA ILE A 237 39.75 18.09 -9.91
C ILE A 237 38.28 18.20 -9.55
N THR A 238 37.45 17.29 -10.04
CA THR A 238 36.02 17.15 -9.77
C THR A 238 35.76 16.92 -8.27
N LYS A 239 36.60 16.12 -7.59
CA LYS A 239 36.52 15.99 -6.12
C LYS A 239 36.75 17.33 -5.39
N LYS A 240 37.68 18.16 -5.86
CA LYS A 240 37.90 19.50 -5.30
C LYS A 240 36.72 20.43 -5.58
N LYS A 241 36.12 20.37 -6.79
CA LYS A 241 34.90 21.14 -7.13
C LYS A 241 33.75 20.80 -6.19
N LEU A 242 33.49 19.51 -5.97
CA LEU A 242 32.45 19.05 -5.04
C LEU A 242 32.71 19.52 -3.61
N HIS A 243 33.96 19.48 -3.15
CA HIS A 243 34.32 19.98 -1.83
C HIS A 243 34.09 21.50 -1.69
N HIS A 244 34.43 22.26 -2.74
CA HIS A 244 34.20 23.70 -2.76
C HIS A 244 32.71 24.06 -2.70
N ALA A 245 31.84 23.34 -3.43
CA ALA A 245 30.38 23.54 -3.37
C ALA A 245 29.81 23.29 -1.95
N ILE A 246 30.29 22.25 -1.25
CA ILE A 246 29.90 21.99 0.14
C ILE A 246 30.36 23.12 1.07
N GLN A 247 31.58 23.64 0.88
CA GLN A 247 32.08 24.76 1.66
C GLN A 247 31.29 26.06 1.43
N GLN A 248 30.85 26.31 0.19
CA GLN A 248 29.98 27.46 -0.12
C GLN A 248 28.65 27.37 0.64
N LEU A 249 28.01 26.20 0.67
CA LEU A 249 26.78 26.00 1.44
C LEU A 249 26.98 26.17 2.95
N GLN A 250 28.11 25.71 3.49
CA GLN A 250 28.47 25.93 4.89
C GLN A 250 28.65 27.42 5.20
N ALA A 251 29.32 28.16 4.31
CA ALA A 251 29.51 29.61 4.46
C ALA A 251 28.18 30.38 4.40
N MET A 252 27.27 29.99 3.50
CA MET A 252 25.93 30.57 3.42
C MET A 252 25.11 30.28 4.68
N TYR A 253 25.14 29.04 5.18
CA TYR A 253 24.44 28.67 6.40
C TYR A 253 24.98 29.43 7.62
N ALA A 254 26.30 29.58 7.71
CA ALA A 254 26.92 30.36 8.77
C ALA A 254 26.47 31.82 8.75
N ALA A 255 26.45 32.44 7.57
CA ALA A 255 26.06 33.84 7.40
C ALA A 255 24.58 34.10 7.71
N ILE A 256 23.69 33.18 7.33
CA ILE A 256 22.23 33.36 7.45
C ILE A 256 21.68 32.87 8.80
N CYS A 257 22.21 31.77 9.34
CA CYS A 257 21.62 31.06 10.49
C CYS A 257 22.50 31.09 11.75
N CYS A 258 23.81 31.28 11.64
CA CYS A 258 24.74 31.16 12.77
C CYS A 258 25.54 32.43 13.04
N ASN A 259 25.06 33.60 12.62
CA ASN A 259 25.73 34.89 12.85
C ASN A 259 27.20 34.95 12.37
N GLY A 260 27.55 34.19 11.33
CA GLY A 260 28.90 34.06 10.79
C GLY A 260 29.79 33.00 11.46
N ASP A 261 29.28 32.23 12.43
CA ASP A 261 30.03 31.13 13.05
C ASP A 261 30.03 29.89 12.16
N MET A 262 31.17 29.64 11.51
CA MET A 262 31.39 28.49 10.64
C MET A 262 31.36 27.14 11.39
N ASN A 263 31.81 27.11 12.65
CA ASN A 263 31.87 25.85 13.41
C ASN A 263 30.47 25.42 13.85
N ALA A 264 29.65 26.37 14.30
CA ALA A 264 28.26 26.11 14.64
C ALA A 264 27.46 25.62 13.43
N ALA A 265 27.64 26.26 12.27
CA ALA A 265 27.02 25.88 11.00
C ALA A 265 27.38 24.44 10.59
N GLU A 266 28.65 24.06 10.68
CA GLU A 266 29.09 22.72 10.33
C GLU A 266 28.48 21.66 11.25
N ILE A 267 28.43 21.91 12.56
CA ILE A 267 27.85 20.97 13.54
C ILE A 267 26.37 20.74 13.25
N GLU A 268 25.62 21.81 12.99
CA GLU A 268 24.17 21.72 12.75
C GLU A 268 23.84 21.04 11.41
N LEU A 269 24.53 21.42 10.33
CA LEU A 269 24.39 20.76 9.02
C LEU A 269 24.74 19.27 9.07
N ARG A 270 25.80 18.90 9.80
CA ARG A 270 26.15 17.49 10.03
C ARG A 270 25.10 16.75 10.87
N SER A 271 24.43 17.43 11.80
CA SER A 271 23.31 16.85 12.57
C SER A 271 22.13 16.52 11.65
N HIS A 272 21.70 17.46 10.81
CA HIS A 272 20.64 17.25 9.83
C HIS A 272 20.97 16.12 8.85
N LEU A 273 22.21 16.06 8.34
CA LEU A 273 22.67 14.97 7.50
C LEU A 273 22.59 13.62 8.23
N ARG A 274 22.96 13.57 9.52
CA ARG A 274 22.90 12.34 10.32
C ARG A 274 21.46 11.87 10.50
N GLU A 275 20.53 12.78 10.81
CA GLU A 275 19.11 12.47 10.94
C GLU A 275 18.53 11.93 9.63
N HIS A 276 18.85 12.58 8.51
CA HIS A 276 18.47 12.14 7.16
C HIS A 276 18.95 10.71 6.88
N ILE A 277 20.25 10.46 7.07
CA ILE A 277 20.84 9.14 6.84
C ILE A 277 20.24 8.07 7.77
N VAL A 278 19.96 8.40 9.03
CA VAL A 278 19.33 7.47 9.98
C VAL A 278 17.91 7.12 9.53
N TRP A 279 17.14 8.12 9.09
CA TRP A 279 15.80 7.92 8.57
C TRP A 279 15.80 7.04 7.33
N GLU A 280 16.62 7.37 6.32
CA GLU A 280 16.75 6.56 5.11
C GLU A 280 17.18 5.13 5.40
N ARG A 281 18.21 4.94 6.24
CA ARG A 281 18.67 3.60 6.62
C ARG A 281 17.59 2.78 7.32
N ASN A 282 16.77 3.40 8.17
CA ASN A 282 15.65 2.71 8.82
C ASN A 282 14.59 2.28 7.80
N THR A 283 14.31 3.11 6.78
CA THR A 283 13.40 2.74 5.69
C THR A 283 13.97 1.61 4.82
N VAL A 284 15.20 1.73 4.35
CA VAL A 284 15.89 0.69 3.55
C VAL A 284 16.03 -0.62 4.31
N TRP A 285 16.36 -0.56 5.61
CA TRP A 285 16.45 -1.77 6.44
C TRP A 285 15.10 -2.48 6.57
N ARG A 286 14.03 -1.71 6.74
CA ARG A 286 12.66 -2.25 6.83
C ARG A 286 12.25 -2.90 5.51
N ASP A 287 12.53 -2.25 4.38
CA ASP A 287 12.24 -2.75 3.04
C ASP A 287 13.07 -4.00 2.71
N MET A 288 14.35 -4.00 3.08
CA MET A 288 15.24 -5.15 2.91
C MET A 288 14.82 -6.33 3.79
N MET A 289 14.45 -6.09 5.06
CA MET A 289 13.90 -7.11 5.96
C MET A 289 12.57 -7.67 5.44
N SER A 290 11.72 -6.86 4.82
CA SER A 290 10.50 -7.33 4.14
C SER A 290 10.84 -8.28 2.99
N MET A 291 11.77 -7.87 2.12
CA MET A 291 12.22 -8.68 0.98
C MET A 291 12.81 -10.02 1.45
N GLU A 292 13.67 -9.97 2.47
CA GLU A 292 14.30 -11.14 3.07
C GLU A 292 13.27 -12.05 3.74
N ARG A 293 12.23 -11.51 4.40
CA ARG A 293 11.11 -12.29 4.94
C ARG A 293 10.25 -12.92 3.86
N LYS A 294 10.01 -12.26 2.72
CA LYS A 294 9.29 -12.85 1.57
C LYS A 294 10.07 -14.01 0.96
N VAL A 295 11.38 -13.85 0.80
CA VAL A 295 12.29 -14.91 0.32
C VAL A 295 12.42 -16.04 1.34
N THR A 296 12.50 -15.71 2.64
CA THR A 296 12.59 -16.69 3.73
C THR A 296 11.25 -17.39 3.93
N ALA A 297 10.09 -16.75 3.77
CA ALA A 297 8.79 -17.42 3.80
C ALA A 297 8.61 -18.40 2.62
N ALA A 298 9.21 -18.09 1.46
CA ALA A 298 9.31 -19.01 0.33
C ALA A 298 10.28 -20.18 0.62
N GLY A 299 11.41 -19.93 1.28
CA GLY A 299 12.43 -20.94 1.64
C GLY A 299 12.10 -21.80 2.88
N VAL A 300 11.43 -21.25 3.89
CA VAL A 300 10.98 -21.92 5.12
C VAL A 300 9.90 -22.95 4.81
N ARG A 301 9.13 -22.78 3.73
CA ARG A 301 8.26 -23.84 3.21
C ARG A 301 9.04 -25.05 2.68
N GLN A 302 10.27 -24.85 2.22
CA GLN A 302 11.17 -25.94 1.78
C GLN A 302 11.90 -26.58 2.98
N GLU A 303 12.38 -25.78 3.94
CA GLU A 303 13.05 -26.30 5.14
C GLU A 303 12.08 -27.00 6.10
N ALA A 304 10.85 -26.48 6.29
CA ALA A 304 9.82 -27.16 7.09
C ALA A 304 9.35 -28.47 6.43
N ALA A 305 9.37 -28.56 5.09
CA ALA A 305 9.13 -29.82 4.38
C ALA A 305 10.28 -30.82 4.56
N GLN A 306 11.53 -30.35 4.72
CA GLN A 306 12.70 -31.20 4.99
C GLN A 306 12.86 -31.58 6.47
N GLU A 307 12.48 -30.73 7.44
CA GLU A 307 12.49 -31.06 8.87
C GLU A 307 11.34 -32.00 9.26
N VAL A 308 10.21 -31.98 8.55
CA VAL A 308 9.15 -33.01 8.73
C VAL A 308 9.62 -34.39 8.23
N ILE A 309 10.57 -34.43 7.29
CA ILE A 309 11.20 -35.66 6.81
C ILE A 309 12.37 -36.10 7.73
N ALA A 310 13.08 -35.15 8.35
CA ALA A 310 14.18 -35.41 9.28
C ALA A 310 13.71 -35.38 10.74
N GLY A 311 13.09 -36.48 11.18
CA GLY A 311 12.54 -36.63 12.53
C GLY A 311 13.50 -36.27 13.67
N ARG A 312 13.16 -35.20 14.41
CA ARG A 312 13.69 -34.99 15.77
C ARG A 312 12.61 -34.38 16.69
N LYS A 313 11.77 -35.26 17.25
CA LYS A 313 10.79 -34.92 18.29
C LYS A 313 11.49 -34.61 19.62
N ARG A 314 11.33 -33.40 20.16
CA ARG A 314 11.54 -33.14 21.59
C ARG A 314 10.27 -33.52 22.36
N ARG A 315 10.37 -34.53 23.24
CA ARG A 315 9.33 -35.00 24.16
C ARG A 315 9.45 -34.28 25.50
N GLY A 316 8.37 -33.66 25.97
CA GLY A 316 8.13 -33.37 27.38
C GLY A 316 6.86 -34.10 27.81
N SER A 317 6.92 -34.87 28.91
CA SER A 317 5.84 -35.74 29.40
C SER A 317 5.37 -35.25 30.76
N VAL A 318 4.05 -35.10 30.93
CA VAL A 318 3.39 -35.14 32.24
C VAL A 318 2.19 -36.08 32.11
N LEU A 319 2.15 -37.12 32.96
CA LEU A 319 1.05 -38.10 33.09
C LEU A 319 0.64 -38.88 31.82
N GLY A 320 1.63 -39.36 31.06
CA GLY A 320 1.44 -40.48 30.12
C GLY A 320 0.60 -40.21 28.87
N VAL A 321 -0.10 -39.08 28.79
CA VAL A 321 -0.84 -38.62 27.61
C VAL A 321 -0.21 -37.34 27.10
N SER A 322 0.41 -37.43 25.94
CA SER A 322 1.03 -36.32 25.22
C SER A 322 -0.05 -35.39 24.66
N VAL A 323 -0.44 -34.36 25.42
CA VAL A 323 -1.24 -33.24 24.90
C VAL A 323 -0.32 -32.04 24.62
N PRO A 324 -0.28 -31.50 23.39
CA PRO A 324 0.41 -30.24 23.11
C PRO A 324 -0.31 -29.08 23.82
N THR A 325 0.41 -28.24 24.56
CA THR A 325 -0.10 -26.98 25.15
C THR A 325 -0.01 -25.80 24.13
N PRO A 326 -0.66 -24.64 24.33
CA PRO A 326 -2.09 -24.43 24.10
C PRO A 326 -2.34 -23.13 23.30
N THR A 327 -1.79 -22.99 22.10
CA THR A 327 -2.29 -22.00 21.11
C THR A 327 -3.27 -22.63 20.13
N THR A 328 -3.21 -23.95 19.99
CA THR A 328 -4.14 -24.78 19.22
C THR A 328 -5.41 -25.14 19.99
N SER A 329 -5.42 -25.07 21.32
CA SER A 329 -6.57 -25.48 22.14
C SER A 329 -7.74 -24.50 22.04
N ILE A 330 -7.49 -23.19 22.02
CA ILE A 330 -8.55 -22.17 21.89
C ILE A 330 -9.26 -22.31 20.53
N ASN A 331 -8.49 -22.52 19.46
CA ASN A 331 -9.03 -22.75 18.13
C ASN A 331 -9.79 -24.09 18.07
N LEU A 332 -9.30 -25.14 18.73
CA LEU A 332 -10.02 -26.41 18.79
C LEU A 332 -11.37 -26.29 19.49
N TRP A 333 -11.43 -25.62 20.65
CA TRP A 333 -12.69 -25.40 21.38
C TRP A 333 -13.68 -24.55 20.59
N ALA A 334 -13.19 -23.52 19.88
CA ALA A 334 -14.04 -22.70 19.03
C ALA A 334 -14.58 -23.47 17.81
N ILE A 335 -13.76 -24.33 17.18
CA ILE A 335 -14.24 -25.26 16.14
C ILE A 335 -15.28 -26.23 16.70
N LEU A 336 -15.02 -26.83 17.86
CA LEU A 336 -15.95 -27.75 18.51
C LEU A 336 -17.27 -27.06 18.84
N ALA A 337 -17.23 -25.83 19.34
CA ALA A 337 -18.43 -25.04 19.60
C ALA A 337 -19.21 -24.76 18.31
N CYS A 338 -18.54 -24.34 17.22
CA CYS A 338 -19.19 -24.13 15.93
C CYS A 338 -19.81 -25.43 15.39
N LEU A 339 -19.12 -26.56 15.53
CA LEU A 339 -19.62 -27.89 15.12
C LEU A 339 -20.82 -28.33 15.96
N ILE A 340 -20.81 -28.10 17.27
CA ILE A 340 -21.94 -28.40 18.15
C ILE A 340 -23.17 -27.60 17.70
N VAL A 341 -23.02 -26.29 17.47
CA VAL A 341 -24.11 -25.44 16.96
C VAL A 341 -24.62 -25.96 15.62
N PHE A 342 -23.73 -26.31 14.70
CA PHE A 342 -24.08 -26.83 13.39
C PHE A 342 -24.85 -28.16 13.45
N ILE A 343 -24.37 -29.14 14.23
CA ILE A 343 -25.02 -30.44 14.40
C ILE A 343 -26.39 -30.26 15.09
N THR A 344 -26.47 -29.37 16.07
CA THR A 344 -27.72 -29.06 16.77
C THR A 344 -28.74 -28.47 15.80
N LEU A 345 -28.34 -27.50 14.98
CA LEU A 345 -29.22 -26.91 13.96
C LEU A 345 -29.63 -27.91 12.88
N LEU A 346 -28.79 -28.86 12.49
CA LEU A 346 -29.21 -29.92 11.57
C LEU A 346 -30.19 -30.91 12.19
N SER A 347 -30.18 -31.07 13.51
CA SER A 347 -31.01 -32.04 14.23
C SER A 347 -32.38 -31.48 14.61
N ILE A 348 -32.49 -30.16 14.80
CA ILE A 348 -33.76 -29.49 15.11
C ILE A 348 -34.52 -29.24 13.82
N ASN A 349 -35.82 -29.57 13.80
CA ASN A 349 -36.68 -29.29 12.65
C ASN A 349 -37.35 -27.91 12.81
N ILE A 350 -36.73 -26.87 12.23
CA ILE A 350 -37.24 -25.48 12.27
C ILE A 350 -38.10 -25.17 11.03
N PHE A 351 -37.74 -25.75 9.87
CA PHE A 351 -38.40 -25.51 8.59
C PHE A 351 -38.94 -26.80 7.97
N ASP A 352 -40.11 -26.72 7.33
CA ASP A 352 -40.82 -27.88 6.76
C ASP A 352 -40.04 -28.64 5.67
N ALA A 353 -39.04 -28.00 5.05
CA ALA A 353 -38.29 -28.56 3.95
C ALA A 353 -36.80 -28.74 4.30
N PRO A 354 -36.20 -29.91 4.00
CA PRO A 354 -34.83 -30.22 4.40
C PRO A 354 -33.80 -29.31 3.73
N GLU A 355 -34.09 -28.75 2.55
CA GLU A 355 -33.18 -27.80 1.88
C GLU A 355 -33.08 -26.48 2.67
N LYS A 356 -34.20 -25.97 3.16
CA LYS A 356 -34.26 -24.74 3.97
C LYS A 356 -33.54 -24.93 5.30
N GLN A 357 -33.80 -26.06 5.97
CA GLN A 357 -33.15 -26.41 7.24
C GLN A 357 -31.62 -26.54 7.08
N ASN A 358 -31.19 -27.32 6.08
CA ASN A 358 -29.78 -27.53 5.80
C ASN A 358 -29.08 -26.24 5.39
N CYS A 359 -29.73 -25.40 4.59
CA CYS A 359 -29.21 -24.09 4.24
C CYS A 359 -29.04 -23.20 5.47
N PHE A 360 -30.03 -23.16 6.35
CA PHE A 360 -29.99 -22.34 7.56
C PHE A 360 -28.85 -22.77 8.49
N ALA A 361 -28.70 -24.08 8.73
CA ALA A 361 -27.60 -24.62 9.53
C ALA A 361 -26.23 -24.28 8.91
N MET A 362 -26.09 -24.45 7.60
CA MET A 362 -24.87 -24.12 6.86
C MET A 362 -24.54 -22.61 6.94
N LEU A 363 -25.54 -21.74 6.75
CA LEU A 363 -25.38 -20.29 6.83
C LEU A 363 -24.82 -19.88 8.19
N ILE A 364 -25.43 -20.35 9.28
CA ILE A 364 -24.98 -20.03 10.64
C ILE A 364 -23.57 -20.57 10.90
N PHE A 365 -23.28 -21.81 10.48
CA PHE A 365 -21.97 -22.41 10.67
C PHE A 365 -20.86 -21.65 9.95
N VAL A 366 -21.03 -21.35 8.66
CA VAL A 366 -20.07 -20.59 7.86
C VAL A 366 -19.88 -19.18 8.44
N SER A 367 -20.97 -18.55 8.87
CA SER A 367 -20.94 -17.23 9.51
C SER A 367 -20.13 -17.23 10.81
N LEU A 368 -20.31 -18.24 11.66
CA LEU A 368 -19.55 -18.40 12.88
C LEU A 368 -18.06 -18.61 12.58
N LEU A 369 -17.72 -19.44 11.58
CA LEU A 369 -16.32 -19.67 11.18
C LEU A 369 -15.65 -18.39 10.65
N TRP A 370 -16.35 -17.57 9.87
CA TRP A 370 -15.83 -16.28 9.42
C TRP A 370 -15.71 -15.25 10.55
N ALA A 371 -16.69 -15.18 11.45
CA ALA A 371 -16.69 -14.25 12.58
C ALA A 371 -15.56 -14.57 13.58
N THR A 372 -15.29 -15.86 13.81
CA THR A 372 -14.30 -16.33 14.78
C THR A 372 -12.90 -16.50 14.20
N GLU A 373 -12.74 -16.53 12.86
CA GLU A 373 -11.48 -16.74 12.14
C GLU A 373 -10.68 -17.97 12.60
N VAL A 374 -11.37 -19.01 13.09
CA VAL A 374 -10.70 -20.18 13.68
C VAL A 374 -9.96 -20.99 12.61
N ILE A 375 -10.43 -20.90 11.37
CA ILE A 375 -9.72 -21.35 10.17
C ILE A 375 -9.58 -20.16 9.20
N PRO A 376 -8.59 -20.16 8.28
CA PRO A 376 -8.41 -19.06 7.35
C PRO A 376 -9.66 -18.81 6.49
N LEU A 377 -10.00 -17.53 6.26
CA LEU A 377 -11.24 -17.13 5.59
C LEU A 377 -11.46 -17.81 4.22
N PHE A 378 -10.40 -17.96 3.41
CA PHE A 378 -10.49 -18.63 2.12
C PHE A 378 -10.74 -20.15 2.24
N VAL A 379 -10.33 -20.78 3.35
CA VAL A 379 -10.61 -22.20 3.63
C VAL A 379 -12.09 -22.37 3.97
N THR A 380 -12.64 -21.49 4.80
CA THR A 380 -14.09 -21.44 5.03
C THR A 380 -14.86 -21.22 3.72
N ALA A 381 -14.35 -20.37 2.83
CA ALA A 381 -14.96 -20.15 1.51
C ALA A 381 -14.94 -21.39 0.62
N LEU A 382 -13.87 -22.20 0.65
CA LEU A 382 -13.80 -23.50 -0.04
C LEU A 382 -14.69 -24.57 0.60
N LEU A 383 -14.98 -24.44 1.89
CA LEU A 383 -15.89 -25.33 2.60
C LEU A 383 -17.35 -25.13 2.16
N VAL A 384 -17.73 -23.94 1.71
CA VAL A 384 -19.10 -23.63 1.26
C VAL A 384 -19.59 -24.58 0.14
N PRO A 385 -18.96 -24.67 -1.04
CA PRO A 385 -19.45 -25.55 -2.11
C PRO A 385 -19.46 -27.03 -1.68
N LEU A 386 -18.53 -27.44 -0.81
CA LEU A 386 -18.55 -28.78 -0.22
C LEU A 386 -19.83 -28.99 0.60
N LEU A 387 -20.14 -28.09 1.54
CA LEU A 387 -21.34 -28.21 2.37
C LEU A 387 -22.63 -28.13 1.54
N VAL A 388 -22.69 -27.26 0.53
CA VAL A 388 -23.84 -27.13 -0.38
C VAL A 388 -24.17 -28.47 -1.05
N VAL A 389 -23.16 -29.18 -1.54
CA VAL A 389 -23.32 -30.46 -2.23
C VAL A 389 -23.63 -31.60 -1.24
N PHE A 390 -22.90 -31.69 -0.13
CA PHE A 390 -23.09 -32.74 0.88
C PHE A 390 -24.46 -32.66 1.54
N LEU A 391 -24.92 -31.44 1.86
CA LEU A 391 -26.22 -31.21 2.46
C LEU A 391 -27.35 -31.15 1.43
N ARG A 392 -27.05 -31.23 0.13
CA ARG A 392 -28.01 -31.12 -0.98
C ARG A 392 -28.99 -29.95 -0.79
N VAL A 393 -28.43 -28.75 -0.72
CA VAL A 393 -29.17 -27.51 -0.43
C VAL A 393 -29.91 -26.97 -1.66
N LEU A 394 -29.39 -27.23 -2.86
CA LEU A 394 -29.90 -26.62 -4.09
C LEU A 394 -31.17 -27.33 -4.60
N ARG A 395 -32.05 -26.54 -5.23
CA ARG A 395 -33.28 -26.97 -5.90
C ARG A 395 -33.21 -26.69 -7.41
N SER A 396 -34.04 -27.39 -8.20
CA SER A 396 -34.17 -27.13 -9.64
C SER A 396 -34.99 -25.87 -9.92
N ASP A 397 -34.70 -25.20 -11.04
CA ASP A 397 -35.35 -23.96 -11.45
C ASP A 397 -36.60 -24.19 -12.33
N ASP A 398 -36.97 -25.45 -12.56
CA ASP A 398 -37.99 -25.86 -13.54
C ASP A 398 -39.43 -25.62 -13.04
N GLY A 399 -39.61 -24.79 -12.01
CA GLY A 399 -40.88 -24.52 -11.34
C GLY A 399 -41.36 -25.62 -10.40
N LEU A 400 -40.85 -26.86 -10.50
CA LEU A 400 -41.15 -27.94 -9.55
C LEU A 400 -40.35 -27.86 -8.23
N PHE A 401 -39.34 -26.99 -8.16
CA PHE A 401 -38.48 -26.76 -6.97
C PHE A 401 -37.95 -28.05 -6.31
N THR A 402 -37.67 -29.07 -7.12
CA THR A 402 -37.21 -30.38 -6.62
C THR A 402 -35.78 -30.32 -6.11
N ARG A 403 -35.48 -31.09 -5.07
CA ARG A 403 -34.13 -31.18 -4.50
C ARG A 403 -33.15 -31.77 -5.52
N LEU A 404 -32.07 -31.05 -5.80
CA LEU A 404 -31.06 -31.53 -6.74
C LEU A 404 -30.26 -32.70 -6.17
N THR A 405 -29.86 -33.61 -7.07
CA THR A 405 -28.87 -34.63 -6.74
C THR A 405 -27.49 -34.00 -6.48
N ALA A 406 -26.62 -34.70 -5.75
CA ALA A 406 -25.28 -34.19 -5.45
C ALA A 406 -24.47 -33.86 -6.72
N GLN A 407 -24.63 -34.66 -7.78
CA GLN A 407 -23.95 -34.45 -9.05
C GLN A 407 -24.45 -33.17 -9.76
N GLN A 408 -25.77 -32.98 -9.86
CA GLN A 408 -26.35 -31.77 -10.46
C GLN A 408 -26.01 -30.51 -9.65
N ALA A 409 -26.07 -30.61 -8.32
CA ALA A 409 -25.71 -29.53 -7.41
C ALA A 409 -24.23 -29.12 -7.60
N THR A 410 -23.34 -30.08 -7.85
CA THR A 410 -21.91 -29.83 -8.10
C THR A 410 -21.70 -28.96 -9.35
N HIS A 411 -22.30 -29.32 -10.47
CA HIS A 411 -22.17 -28.52 -11.71
C HIS A 411 -22.73 -27.11 -11.53
N ARG A 412 -23.89 -26.99 -10.88
CA ARG A 412 -24.55 -25.70 -10.65
C ARG A 412 -23.76 -24.77 -9.73
N ILE A 413 -23.22 -25.29 -8.62
CA ILE A 413 -22.50 -24.46 -7.66
C ILE A 413 -21.15 -23.99 -8.21
N PHE A 414 -20.41 -24.85 -8.91
CA PHE A 414 -19.15 -24.44 -9.52
C PHE A 414 -19.34 -23.45 -10.67
N ALA A 415 -20.38 -23.60 -11.48
CA ALA A 415 -20.74 -22.60 -12.49
C ALA A 415 -21.08 -21.24 -11.86
N SER A 416 -21.75 -21.24 -10.70
CA SER A 416 -22.09 -20.02 -9.96
C SER A 416 -20.87 -19.31 -9.37
N MET A 417 -19.82 -20.06 -9.01
CA MET A 417 -18.59 -19.48 -8.45
C MET A 417 -17.82 -18.65 -9.47
N PHE A 418 -17.80 -19.06 -10.74
CA PHE A 418 -17.08 -18.34 -11.81
C PHE A 418 -17.97 -17.26 -12.45
N SER A 419 -18.26 -16.22 -11.67
CA SER A 419 -19.18 -15.14 -12.07
C SER A 419 -18.45 -13.95 -12.73
N PRO A 420 -19.19 -13.07 -13.44
CA PRO A 420 -18.66 -11.81 -13.97
C PRO A 420 -17.95 -10.94 -12.92
N VAL A 421 -18.37 -11.03 -11.66
CA VAL A 421 -17.77 -10.29 -10.55
C VAL A 421 -16.34 -10.77 -10.24
N ILE A 422 -16.07 -12.07 -10.40
CA ILE A 422 -14.71 -12.60 -10.26
C ILE A 422 -13.81 -12.08 -11.37
N MET A 423 -14.32 -11.98 -12.59
CA MET A 423 -13.58 -11.37 -13.71
C MET A 423 -13.31 -9.89 -13.47
N LEU A 424 -14.26 -9.18 -12.84
CA LEU A 424 -14.08 -7.78 -12.44
C LEU A 424 -12.95 -7.60 -11.42
N LEU A 425 -12.88 -8.45 -10.39
CA LEU A 425 -11.78 -8.44 -9.43
C LEU A 425 -10.42 -8.70 -10.10
N LEU A 426 -10.36 -9.69 -10.99
CA LEU A 426 -9.15 -9.99 -11.77
C LEU A 426 -8.73 -8.80 -12.65
N GLY A 427 -9.68 -8.14 -13.33
CA GLY A 427 -9.41 -6.94 -14.13
C GLY A 427 -8.91 -5.77 -13.29
N GLY A 428 -9.53 -5.55 -12.13
CA GLY A 428 -9.07 -4.59 -11.14
C GLY A 428 -7.66 -4.87 -10.65
N PHE A 429 -7.31 -6.14 -10.37
CA PHE A 429 -5.96 -6.52 -9.97
C PHE A 429 -4.94 -6.31 -11.09
N ALA A 430 -5.29 -6.57 -12.36
CA ALA A 430 -4.42 -6.27 -13.49
C ALA A 430 -4.15 -4.76 -13.62
N ILE A 431 -5.19 -3.92 -13.51
CA ILE A 431 -5.04 -2.46 -13.50
C ILE A 431 -4.18 -2.01 -12.32
N ALA A 432 -4.47 -2.47 -11.11
CA ALA A 432 -3.71 -2.15 -9.90
C ALA A 432 -2.24 -2.54 -10.03
N ALA A 433 -1.96 -3.75 -10.51
CA ALA A 433 -0.60 -4.23 -10.73
C ALA A 433 0.14 -3.36 -11.75
N ALA A 434 -0.49 -3.00 -12.86
CA ALA A 434 0.10 -2.12 -13.87
C ALA A 434 0.37 -0.72 -13.33
N LEU A 435 -0.60 -0.10 -12.64
CA LEU A 435 -0.44 1.22 -12.05
C LEU A 435 0.66 1.27 -10.98
N SER A 436 0.80 0.20 -10.19
CA SER A 436 1.83 0.10 -9.14
C SER A 436 3.22 -0.15 -9.73
N LYS A 437 3.37 -1.12 -10.64
CA LYS A 437 4.64 -1.50 -11.27
C LYS A 437 5.30 -0.36 -12.03
N TYR A 438 4.50 0.50 -12.67
CA TYR A 438 4.98 1.64 -13.45
C TYR A 438 4.97 2.96 -12.67
N ASN A 439 4.85 2.91 -11.33
CA ASN A 439 4.86 4.07 -10.43
C ASN A 439 3.79 5.14 -10.74
N ILE A 440 2.76 4.82 -11.52
CA ILE A 440 1.66 5.72 -11.86
C ILE A 440 0.82 6.00 -10.61
N ALA A 441 0.56 4.96 -9.82
CA ALA A 441 -0.11 5.08 -8.52
C ALA A 441 0.66 6.01 -7.56
N LYS A 442 2.00 6.00 -7.59
CA LYS A 442 2.85 6.91 -6.79
C LYS A 442 2.61 8.37 -7.19
N VAL A 443 2.60 8.68 -8.48
CA VAL A 443 2.36 10.04 -8.98
C VAL A 443 0.96 10.54 -8.58
N LEU A 444 -0.08 9.74 -8.81
CA LEU A 444 -1.46 10.08 -8.40
C LEU A 444 -1.60 10.28 -6.90
N ALA A 445 -1.01 9.39 -6.09
CA ALA A 445 -1.03 9.51 -4.63
C ALA A 445 -0.38 10.81 -4.16
N THR A 446 0.78 11.18 -4.73
CA THR A 446 1.45 12.45 -4.38
C THR A 446 0.63 13.67 -4.79
N TRP A 447 -0.10 13.60 -5.91
CA TRP A 447 -1.00 14.68 -6.32
C TRP A 447 -2.18 14.84 -5.36
N VAL A 448 -2.87 13.75 -5.00
CA VAL A 448 -3.96 13.78 -4.01
C VAL A 448 -3.47 14.28 -2.66
N LEU A 449 -2.32 13.76 -2.19
CA LEU A 449 -1.73 14.14 -0.91
C LEU A 449 -1.28 15.59 -0.88
N SER A 450 -0.78 16.13 -2.00
CA SER A 450 -0.40 17.54 -2.10
C SER A 450 -1.58 18.49 -1.85
N LYS A 451 -2.82 18.00 -2.00
CA LYS A 451 -4.06 18.77 -1.81
C LYS A 451 -4.76 18.47 -0.47
N ALA A 452 -4.48 17.32 0.16
CA ALA A 452 -5.14 16.85 1.38
C ALA A 452 -4.53 17.39 2.71
N GLY A 453 -3.37 18.06 2.65
CA GLY A 453 -2.67 18.59 3.82
C GLY A 453 -1.95 17.52 4.65
N THR A 454 -1.45 17.90 5.83
CA THR A 454 -0.62 17.03 6.70
C THR A 454 -1.39 16.40 7.87
N LYS A 455 -2.64 16.81 8.12
CA LYS A 455 -3.44 16.34 9.25
C LYS A 455 -4.08 14.97 8.95
N PRO A 456 -3.83 13.91 9.74
CA PRO A 456 -4.37 12.57 9.49
C PRO A 456 -5.90 12.51 9.33
N SER A 457 -6.65 13.32 10.09
CA SER A 457 -8.11 13.38 10.00
C SER A 457 -8.62 13.89 8.65
N MET A 458 -7.96 14.90 8.08
CA MET A 458 -8.31 15.45 6.76
C MET A 458 -7.87 14.52 5.64
N VAL A 459 -6.72 13.85 5.80
CA VAL A 459 -6.25 12.84 4.84
C VAL A 459 -7.21 11.65 4.80
N LEU A 460 -7.70 11.18 5.95
CA LEU A 460 -8.73 10.14 6.01
C LEU A 460 -9.99 10.58 5.26
N LEU A 461 -10.53 11.77 5.59
CA LEU A 461 -11.76 12.28 4.97
C LEU A 461 -11.61 12.46 3.46
N ALA A 462 -10.48 13.01 3.00
CA ALA A 462 -10.20 13.19 1.58
C ALA A 462 -10.19 11.85 0.83
N ASN A 463 -9.56 10.81 1.40
CA ASN A 463 -9.55 9.49 0.79
C ASN A 463 -10.92 8.80 0.83
N MET A 464 -11.71 9.02 1.89
CA MET A 464 -13.10 8.54 1.95
C MET A 464 -13.95 9.19 0.85
N ILE A 465 -13.89 10.51 0.68
CA ILE A 465 -14.63 11.22 -0.37
C ILE A 465 -14.22 10.74 -1.76
N VAL A 466 -12.91 10.57 -2.01
CA VAL A 466 -12.41 10.01 -3.28
C VAL A 466 -12.97 8.61 -3.51
N ALA A 467 -13.02 7.76 -2.48
CA ALA A 467 -13.57 6.42 -2.56
C ALA A 467 -15.08 6.41 -2.84
N THR A 468 -15.84 7.27 -2.16
CA THR A 468 -17.30 7.41 -2.36
C THR A 468 -17.62 7.87 -3.77
N VAL A 469 -16.94 8.93 -4.26
CA VAL A 469 -17.15 9.45 -5.62
C VAL A 469 -16.69 8.43 -6.66
N ALA A 470 -15.54 7.77 -6.48
CA ALA A 470 -15.09 6.74 -7.42
C ALA A 470 -16.09 5.56 -7.47
N SER A 471 -16.60 5.12 -6.31
CA SER A 471 -17.58 4.04 -6.22
C SER A 471 -18.93 4.40 -6.86
N MET A 472 -19.35 5.67 -6.74
CA MET A 472 -20.58 6.20 -7.36
C MET A 472 -20.61 6.06 -8.89
N TRP A 473 -19.46 6.21 -9.57
CA TRP A 473 -19.41 6.25 -11.03
C TRP A 473 -18.82 4.98 -11.66
N ILE A 474 -18.02 4.23 -10.91
CA ILE A 474 -17.34 3.02 -11.42
C ILE A 474 -18.09 1.78 -10.95
N SER A 475 -17.93 1.43 -9.68
CA SER A 475 -18.70 0.40 -8.97
C SER A 475 -18.14 0.21 -7.56
N ASN A 476 -18.97 -0.34 -6.69
CA ASN A 476 -18.55 -0.82 -5.36
C ASN A 476 -17.58 -2.02 -5.39
N VAL A 477 -17.26 -2.58 -6.56
CA VAL A 477 -16.29 -3.68 -6.72
C VAL A 477 -14.94 -3.16 -7.21
N ALA A 478 -14.92 -2.36 -8.27
CA ALA A 478 -13.68 -1.93 -8.91
C ALA A 478 -13.05 -0.68 -8.25
N ALA A 479 -13.86 0.28 -7.77
CA ALA A 479 -13.36 1.50 -7.16
C ALA A 479 -12.48 1.28 -5.90
N PRO A 480 -12.80 0.37 -4.96
CA PRO A 480 -11.96 0.10 -3.79
C PRO A 480 -10.55 -0.37 -4.19
N VAL A 481 -10.44 -1.25 -5.19
CA VAL A 481 -9.15 -1.77 -5.67
C VAL A 481 -8.23 -0.65 -6.15
N LEU A 482 -8.81 0.33 -6.86
CA LEU A 482 -8.09 1.53 -7.28
C LEU A 482 -7.70 2.39 -6.08
N CYS A 483 -8.63 2.67 -5.17
CA CYS A 483 -8.37 3.51 -3.99
C CYS A 483 -7.29 2.92 -3.09
N PHE A 484 -7.31 1.60 -2.86
CA PHE A 484 -6.27 0.90 -2.09
C PHE A 484 -4.90 0.98 -2.79
N SER A 485 -4.86 0.90 -4.12
CA SER A 485 -3.64 1.07 -4.90
C SER A 485 -3.07 2.49 -4.77
N LEU A 486 -3.95 3.50 -4.73
CA LEU A 486 -3.59 4.91 -4.57
C LEU A 486 -3.04 5.23 -3.18
N ILE A 487 -3.48 4.55 -2.13
CA ILE A 487 -2.96 4.80 -0.78
C ILE A 487 -1.70 3.99 -0.43
N GLN A 488 -1.30 3.00 -1.24
CA GLN A 488 -0.08 2.21 -0.96
C GLN A 488 1.16 3.06 -0.67
N PRO A 489 1.46 4.14 -1.42
CA PRO A 489 2.60 5.01 -1.12
C PRO A 489 2.49 5.65 0.27
N ILE A 490 1.29 6.03 0.70
CA ILE A 490 1.03 6.59 2.04
C ILE A 490 1.28 5.51 3.09
N LEU A 491 0.71 4.31 2.90
CA LEU A 491 0.86 3.18 3.82
C LEU A 491 2.33 2.79 4.04
N ARG A 492 3.18 2.91 3.01
CA ARG A 492 4.63 2.67 3.10
C ARG A 492 5.34 3.70 3.98
N THR A 493 4.91 4.95 4.02
CA THR A 493 5.56 5.96 4.87
C THR A 493 5.22 5.81 6.35
N LEU A 494 4.14 5.08 6.69
CA LEU A 494 3.70 4.90 8.06
C LEU A 494 4.51 3.79 8.78
N PRO A 495 4.66 3.85 10.12
CA PRO A 495 5.28 2.77 10.88
C PRO A 495 4.45 1.48 10.76
N ALA A 496 5.15 0.33 10.81
CA ALA A 496 4.49 -0.97 10.86
C ALA A 496 3.57 -1.04 12.09
N ASN A 497 2.29 -1.39 11.89
CA ASN A 497 1.22 -1.36 12.89
C ASN A 497 0.70 0.03 13.31
N SER A 498 0.85 1.05 12.46
CA SER A 498 0.19 2.33 12.69
C SER A 498 -1.34 2.15 12.74
N PRO A 499 -2.04 2.59 13.81
CA PRO A 499 -3.51 2.53 13.86
C PRO A 499 -4.14 3.40 12.77
N PHE A 500 -3.43 4.42 12.30
CA PHE A 500 -3.89 5.26 11.18
C PHE A 500 -3.90 4.50 9.85
N ALA A 501 -2.98 3.56 9.63
CA ALA A 501 -2.98 2.74 8.41
C ALA A 501 -4.24 1.85 8.34
N SER A 502 -4.57 1.17 9.44
CA SER A 502 -5.81 0.39 9.58
C SER A 502 -7.05 1.28 9.44
N CYS A 503 -7.03 2.47 10.05
CA CYS A 503 -8.11 3.46 9.94
C CYS A 503 -8.35 3.92 8.50
N LEU A 504 -7.28 4.22 7.75
CA LEU A 504 -7.35 4.65 6.35
C LEU A 504 -7.95 3.55 5.45
N ILE A 505 -7.49 2.31 5.63
CA ILE A 505 -8.00 1.16 4.88
C ILE A 505 -9.47 0.90 5.21
N MET A 506 -9.85 0.90 6.49
CA MET A 506 -11.24 0.73 6.91
C MET A 506 -12.13 1.86 6.38
N GLY A 507 -11.66 3.10 6.42
CA GLY A 507 -12.37 4.26 5.90
C GLY A 507 -12.70 4.13 4.42
N ILE A 508 -11.72 3.76 3.58
CA ILE A 508 -11.95 3.54 2.15
C ILE A 508 -12.92 2.39 1.90
N ALA A 509 -12.84 1.30 2.68
CA ALA A 509 -13.73 0.15 2.55
C ALA A 509 -15.20 0.57 2.80
N LEU A 510 -15.46 1.22 3.93
CA LEU A 510 -16.80 1.64 4.33
C LEU A 510 -17.33 2.76 3.40
N ALA A 511 -16.51 3.75 3.07
CA ALA A 511 -16.86 4.81 2.13
C ALA A 511 -17.18 4.27 0.73
N SER A 512 -16.47 3.23 0.27
CA SER A 512 -16.78 2.62 -1.03
C SER A 512 -18.13 1.89 -1.02
N ASN A 513 -18.53 1.26 0.09
CA ASN A 513 -19.87 0.68 0.23
C ASN A 513 -20.95 1.78 0.21
N ILE A 514 -20.70 2.91 0.90
CA ILE A 514 -21.59 4.09 0.91
C ILE A 514 -21.68 4.73 -0.49
N GLY A 515 -20.57 4.85 -1.21
CA GLY A 515 -20.59 5.28 -2.61
C GLY A 515 -21.33 4.32 -3.54
N GLY A 516 -21.37 3.03 -3.17
CA GLY A 516 -22.11 1.99 -3.89
C GLY A 516 -23.62 2.19 -3.93
N MET A 517 -24.20 2.99 -3.03
CA MET A 517 -25.62 3.35 -3.06
C MET A 517 -25.91 4.74 -3.65
N ALA A 518 -24.87 5.51 -3.99
CA ALA A 518 -24.99 6.91 -4.39
C ALA A 518 -25.59 7.13 -5.79
N SER A 519 -25.48 6.17 -6.71
CA SER A 519 -26.04 6.29 -8.06
C SER A 519 -26.85 5.08 -8.49
N PRO A 520 -27.79 5.24 -9.44
CA PRO A 520 -28.51 4.10 -10.02
C PRO A 520 -27.61 2.99 -10.58
N ILE A 521 -26.44 3.38 -11.11
CA ILE A 521 -25.52 2.48 -11.82
C ILE A 521 -24.36 1.97 -10.95
N SER A 522 -24.17 2.51 -9.73
CA SER A 522 -22.99 2.22 -8.92
C SER A 522 -22.93 0.77 -8.43
N SER A 523 -24.08 0.10 -8.31
CA SER A 523 -24.12 -1.29 -7.90
C SER A 523 -25.33 -2.04 -8.47
N PRO A 524 -25.22 -3.36 -8.72
CA PRO A 524 -26.33 -4.16 -9.25
C PRO A 524 -27.61 -4.11 -8.41
N GLN A 525 -27.50 -4.03 -7.08
CA GLN A 525 -28.66 -3.92 -6.20
C GLN A 525 -29.50 -2.65 -6.43
N ASN A 526 -28.91 -1.57 -6.96
CA ASN A 526 -29.65 -0.34 -7.25
C ASN A 526 -30.48 -0.49 -8.52
N ILE A 527 -29.93 -1.18 -9.53
CA ILE A 527 -30.66 -1.54 -10.76
C ILE A 527 -31.84 -2.46 -10.42
N ILE A 528 -31.59 -3.49 -9.61
CA ILE A 528 -32.65 -4.40 -9.14
C ILE A 528 -33.73 -3.61 -8.37
N ALA A 529 -33.34 -2.62 -7.57
CA ALA A 529 -34.30 -1.78 -6.87
C ALA A 529 -35.17 -0.96 -7.83
N ILE A 530 -34.58 -0.39 -8.87
CA ILE A 530 -35.31 0.34 -9.91
C ILE A 530 -36.34 -0.55 -10.60
N ASP A 531 -35.97 -1.79 -10.92
CA ASP A 531 -36.88 -2.76 -11.55
C ASP A 531 -38.05 -3.15 -10.64
N ASN A 532 -37.90 -3.02 -9.32
CA ASN A 532 -38.94 -3.29 -8.32
C ASN A 532 -39.71 -2.04 -7.88
N MET A 533 -39.54 -0.90 -8.56
CA MET A 533 -40.27 0.34 -8.31
C MET A 533 -41.12 0.73 -9.52
N ASP A 534 -42.41 0.97 -9.27
CA ASP A 534 -43.34 1.55 -10.25
C ASP A 534 -44.00 2.82 -9.67
N PRO A 535 -43.87 4.01 -10.32
CA PRO A 535 -43.01 4.29 -11.47
C PRO A 535 -41.51 4.23 -11.12
N HIS A 536 -40.68 3.97 -12.13
CA HIS A 536 -39.23 3.99 -12.00
C HIS A 536 -38.73 5.37 -11.56
N PRO A 537 -37.80 5.43 -10.59
CA PRO A 537 -37.25 6.70 -10.15
C PRO A 537 -36.37 7.34 -11.23
N SER A 538 -36.53 8.64 -11.43
CA SER A 538 -35.59 9.43 -12.22
C SER A 538 -34.24 9.51 -11.52
N TRP A 539 -33.18 9.78 -12.28
CA TRP A 539 -31.84 10.03 -11.75
C TRP A 539 -31.82 11.18 -10.75
N ALA A 540 -32.63 12.22 -10.99
CA ALA A 540 -32.74 13.37 -10.10
C ALA A 540 -33.38 13.00 -8.76
N GLU A 541 -34.48 12.22 -8.76
CA GLU A 541 -35.09 11.71 -7.53
C GLU A 541 -34.11 10.81 -6.76
N TRP A 542 -33.40 9.92 -7.46
CA TRP A 542 -32.39 9.05 -6.83
C TRP A 542 -31.31 9.87 -6.13
N PHE A 543 -30.72 10.85 -6.81
CA PHE A 543 -29.67 11.69 -6.24
C PHE A 543 -30.15 12.60 -5.12
N PHE A 544 -31.37 13.12 -5.23
CA PHE A 544 -31.97 13.92 -4.17
C PHE A 544 -32.06 13.13 -2.85
N ILE A 545 -32.36 11.84 -2.91
CA ILE A 545 -32.41 10.96 -1.73
C ILE A 545 -30.99 10.56 -1.30
N THR A 546 -30.19 10.04 -2.23
CA THR A 546 -28.96 9.29 -1.89
C THR A 546 -27.76 10.17 -1.60
N ILE A 547 -27.56 11.29 -2.29
CA ILE A 547 -26.40 12.17 -2.06
C ILE A 547 -26.37 12.69 -0.61
N PRO A 548 -27.48 13.23 -0.05
CA PRO A 548 -27.50 13.62 1.36
C PRO A 548 -27.22 12.44 2.29
N ILE A 549 -27.84 11.28 2.06
CA ILE A 549 -27.62 10.08 2.89
C ILE A 549 -26.15 9.68 2.88
N CYS A 550 -25.51 9.61 1.71
CA CYS A 550 -24.10 9.25 1.56
C CYS A 550 -23.19 10.26 2.27
N LEU A 551 -23.44 11.56 2.10
CA LEU A 551 -22.65 12.62 2.74
C LEU A 551 -22.71 12.53 4.28
N PHE A 552 -23.90 12.43 4.86
CA PHE A 552 -24.05 12.30 6.31
C PHE A 552 -23.49 10.97 6.82
N SER A 553 -23.67 9.89 6.05
CA SER A 553 -23.11 8.57 6.38
C SER A 553 -21.59 8.63 6.45
N ASP A 554 -20.93 9.20 5.43
CA ASP A 554 -19.48 9.32 5.39
C ASP A 554 -18.94 10.19 6.53
N LEU A 555 -19.62 11.30 6.87
CA LEU A 555 -19.21 12.17 7.97
C LEU A 555 -19.32 11.47 9.34
N ILE A 556 -20.40 10.73 9.57
CA ILE A 556 -20.59 9.98 10.82
C ILE A 556 -19.60 8.81 10.91
N VAL A 557 -19.40 8.07 9.83
CA VAL A 557 -18.40 6.99 9.78
C VAL A 557 -16.98 7.53 9.98
N TRP A 558 -16.65 8.66 9.36
CA TRP A 558 -15.38 9.36 9.57
C TRP A 558 -15.15 9.69 11.05
N GLY A 559 -16.15 10.28 11.72
CA GLY A 559 -16.09 10.59 13.15
C GLY A 559 -15.92 9.33 14.01
N LEU A 560 -16.65 8.26 13.70
CA LEU A 560 -16.57 6.98 14.40
C LEU A 560 -15.17 6.34 14.26
N LEU A 561 -14.59 6.37 13.07
CA LEU A 561 -13.26 5.82 12.82
C LEU A 561 -12.19 6.62 13.56
N LEU A 562 -12.28 7.95 13.60
CA LEU A 562 -11.38 8.79 14.39
C LEU A 562 -11.49 8.49 15.88
N TRP A 563 -12.71 8.25 16.39
CA TRP A 563 -12.94 7.90 17.78
C TRP A 563 -12.36 6.53 18.14
N ASN A 564 -12.55 5.52 17.28
CA ASN A 564 -12.12 4.16 17.54
C ASN A 564 -10.61 3.94 17.35
N TYR A 565 -10.00 4.54 16.33
CA TYR A 565 -8.58 4.34 16.01
C TYR A 565 -7.65 5.39 16.62
N LYS A 566 -8.17 6.56 17.04
CA LYS A 566 -7.41 7.65 17.70
C LYS A 566 -6.04 7.92 17.05
N PRO A 567 -5.99 8.37 15.78
CA PRO A 567 -4.73 8.57 15.08
C PRO A 567 -3.84 9.58 15.82
N PRO A 568 -2.55 9.24 16.11
CA PRO A 568 -1.70 10.08 16.93
C PRO A 568 -1.39 11.43 16.25
N ALA A 569 -1.59 12.52 16.99
CA ALA A 569 -1.46 13.91 16.52
C ALA A 569 -0.05 14.28 16.01
N ASN A 570 0.99 13.58 16.47
CA ASN A 570 2.39 13.79 16.05
C ASN A 570 2.78 13.04 14.77
N THR A 571 1.84 12.37 14.09
CA THR A 571 2.14 11.73 12.80
C THR A 571 2.03 12.77 11.69
N SER A 572 3.06 13.58 11.49
CA SER A 572 3.18 14.36 10.27
C SER A 572 3.45 13.40 9.12
N ILE A 573 2.47 13.25 8.22
CA ILE A 573 2.71 12.54 6.97
C ILE A 573 3.72 13.38 6.20
N ASN A 574 4.94 12.85 6.02
CA ASN A 574 5.97 13.53 5.27
C ASN A 574 5.42 13.87 3.88
N TYR A 575 5.39 15.16 3.57
CA TYR A 575 4.96 15.65 2.27
C TYR A 575 5.90 15.08 1.21
N ILE A 576 5.42 14.09 0.46
CA ILE A 576 6.16 13.58 -0.69
C ILE A 576 5.96 14.62 -1.80
N ARG A 577 7.04 15.33 -2.15
CA ARG A 577 7.04 16.28 -3.27
C ARG A 577 6.52 15.58 -4.51
N ALA A 578 5.47 16.12 -5.12
CA ALA A 578 4.91 15.55 -6.34
C ALA A 578 6.03 15.48 -7.40
N ASN A 579 6.33 14.28 -7.89
CA ASN A 579 7.25 14.13 -9.01
C ASN A 579 6.59 14.79 -10.23
N ARG A 580 7.21 15.83 -10.78
CA ARG A 580 6.70 16.60 -11.92
C ARG A 580 7.27 16.10 -13.25
N GLU A 581 7.76 14.88 -13.30
CA GLU A 581 8.22 14.28 -14.55
C GLU A 581 7.01 13.98 -15.46
N PRO A 582 7.12 14.29 -16.77
CA PRO A 582 6.07 13.96 -17.73
C PRO A 582 5.93 12.44 -17.86
N PHE A 583 4.68 11.97 -18.02
CA PHE A 583 4.41 10.53 -18.17
C PHE A 583 5.16 9.94 -19.37
N SER A 584 5.81 8.80 -19.17
CA SER A 584 6.41 7.99 -20.23
C SER A 584 5.33 7.47 -21.18
N ARG A 585 5.69 7.19 -22.45
CA ARG A 585 4.77 6.61 -23.45
C ARG A 585 4.09 5.33 -22.94
N THR A 586 4.80 4.50 -22.19
CA THR A 586 4.25 3.28 -21.57
C THR A 586 3.24 3.62 -20.48
N GLN A 587 3.50 4.65 -19.67
CA GLN A 587 2.56 5.10 -18.63
C GLN A 587 1.30 5.71 -19.25
N ILE A 588 1.45 6.49 -20.32
CA ILE A 588 0.32 7.04 -21.09
C ILE A 588 -0.54 5.90 -21.65
N PHE A 589 0.08 4.87 -22.22
CA PHE A 589 -0.63 3.69 -22.72
C PHE A 589 -1.42 2.97 -21.61
N ILE A 590 -0.81 2.74 -20.44
CA ILE A 590 -1.50 2.12 -19.30
C ILE A 590 -2.67 2.99 -18.85
N VAL A 591 -2.46 4.29 -18.69
CA VAL A 591 -3.52 5.24 -18.30
C VAL A 591 -4.65 5.26 -19.34
N ALA A 592 -4.32 5.25 -20.64
CA ALA A 592 -5.32 5.21 -21.71
C ALA A 592 -6.17 3.94 -21.67
N VAL A 593 -5.55 2.76 -21.48
CA VAL A 593 -6.28 1.48 -21.34
C VAL A 593 -7.14 1.48 -20.08
N THR A 594 -6.63 1.99 -18.96
CA THR A 594 -7.39 2.11 -17.71
C THR A 594 -8.60 3.04 -17.88
N ILE A 595 -8.41 4.23 -18.45
CA ILE A 595 -9.50 5.18 -18.72
C ILE A 595 -10.52 4.59 -19.69
N LEU A 596 -10.07 3.94 -20.77
CA LEU A 596 -10.95 3.27 -21.71
C LEU A 596 -11.78 2.17 -21.04
N THR A 597 -11.16 1.37 -20.17
CA THR A 597 -11.87 0.32 -19.42
C THR A 597 -12.93 0.93 -18.50
N ILE A 598 -12.61 2.04 -17.82
CA ILE A 598 -13.56 2.77 -16.97
C ILE A 598 -14.72 3.33 -17.80
N ILE A 599 -14.44 3.94 -18.95
CA ILE A 599 -15.49 4.47 -19.86
C ILE A 599 -16.39 3.33 -20.34
N LEU A 600 -15.83 2.18 -20.69
CA LEU A 600 -16.60 1.01 -21.10
C LEU A 600 -17.50 0.51 -19.96
N TRP A 601 -17.03 0.49 -18.71
CA TRP A 601 -17.90 0.18 -17.57
C TRP A 601 -19.04 1.19 -17.39
N CYS A 602 -18.79 2.49 -17.59
CA CYS A 602 -19.84 3.50 -17.47
C CYS A 602 -20.91 3.41 -18.58
N VAL A 603 -20.56 2.89 -19.77
CA VAL A 603 -21.47 2.77 -20.93
C VAL A 603 -21.96 1.33 -21.13
N GLU A 604 -21.63 0.42 -20.21
CA GLU A 604 -21.90 -1.02 -20.30
C GLU A 604 -23.38 -1.32 -20.60
N SER A 605 -24.31 -0.65 -19.92
CA SER A 605 -25.75 -0.83 -20.10
C SER A 605 -26.26 -0.55 -21.53
N GLN A 606 -25.59 0.33 -22.29
CA GLN A 606 -25.92 0.62 -23.69
C GLN A 606 -25.25 -0.36 -24.66
N LEU A 607 -24.14 -0.97 -24.25
CA LEU A 607 -23.32 -1.90 -25.02
C LEU A 607 -23.59 -3.37 -24.71
N ALA A 608 -24.54 -3.66 -23.81
CA ALA A 608 -24.85 -5.01 -23.33
C ALA A 608 -25.12 -6.02 -24.46
N SER A 609 -25.71 -5.58 -25.58
CA SER A 609 -25.99 -6.43 -26.75
C SER A 609 -24.74 -6.91 -27.52
N VAL A 610 -23.63 -6.18 -27.42
CA VAL A 610 -22.38 -6.47 -28.15
C VAL A 610 -21.32 -7.02 -27.21
N VAL A 611 -21.13 -6.38 -26.06
CA VAL A 611 -20.02 -6.65 -25.13
C VAL A 611 -20.42 -7.66 -24.05
N GLY A 612 -21.72 -7.80 -23.77
CA GLY A 612 -22.23 -8.57 -22.64
C GLY A 612 -22.16 -7.76 -21.35
N ASP A 613 -21.72 -8.41 -20.27
CA ASP A 613 -21.68 -7.86 -18.91
C ASP A 613 -20.30 -7.24 -18.55
N MET A 614 -20.24 -6.44 -17.48
CA MET A 614 -19.04 -5.77 -16.94
C MET A 614 -17.83 -6.71 -16.73
N GLY A 615 -18.09 -8.00 -16.47
CA GLY A 615 -17.06 -9.02 -16.30
C GLY A 615 -16.25 -9.27 -17.58
N ILE A 616 -16.86 -9.16 -18.77
CA ILE A 616 -16.15 -9.30 -20.05
C ILE A 616 -15.26 -8.10 -20.32
N ILE A 617 -15.74 -6.88 -20.03
CA ILE A 617 -14.95 -5.65 -20.13
C ILE A 617 -13.69 -5.74 -19.25
N ALA A 618 -13.82 -6.34 -18.05
CA ALA A 618 -12.71 -6.52 -17.14
C ALA A 618 -11.59 -7.44 -17.66
N ILE A 619 -11.85 -8.25 -18.69
CA ILE A 619 -10.84 -9.09 -19.34
C ILE A 619 -9.89 -8.27 -20.20
N ILE A 620 -10.33 -7.12 -20.73
CA ILE A 620 -9.55 -6.25 -21.62
C ILE A 620 -8.18 -5.89 -20.99
N PRO A 621 -8.10 -5.31 -19.78
CA PRO A 621 -6.80 -5.01 -19.17
C PRO A 621 -5.95 -6.26 -18.90
N LEU A 622 -6.54 -7.44 -18.63
CA LEU A 622 -5.73 -8.68 -18.53
C LEU A 622 -5.09 -8.99 -19.86
N VAL A 623 -5.88 -9.08 -20.93
CA VAL A 623 -5.37 -9.46 -22.25
C VAL A 623 -4.37 -8.43 -22.76
N VAL A 624 -4.66 -7.14 -22.59
CA VAL A 624 -3.77 -6.06 -23.05
C VAL A 624 -2.49 -6.01 -22.23
N PHE A 625 -2.55 -5.98 -20.89
CA PHE A 625 -1.34 -5.82 -20.08
C PHE A 625 -0.46 -7.07 -20.04
N PHE A 626 -1.02 -8.27 -20.00
CA PHE A 626 -0.23 -9.50 -20.07
C PHE A 626 0.18 -9.81 -21.52
N GLY A 627 -0.68 -9.58 -22.50
CA GLY A 627 -0.39 -9.83 -23.92
C GLY A 627 0.70 -8.93 -24.50
N THR A 628 0.78 -7.68 -24.04
CA THR A 628 1.88 -6.75 -24.41
C THR A 628 3.16 -6.98 -23.60
N GLY A 629 3.16 -7.86 -22.59
CA GLY A 629 4.30 -8.12 -21.72
C GLY A 629 4.56 -7.04 -20.64
N LEU A 630 3.63 -6.09 -20.46
CA LEU A 630 3.71 -5.09 -19.37
C LEU A 630 3.61 -5.76 -18.00
N LEU A 631 2.74 -6.76 -17.87
CA LEU A 631 2.64 -7.65 -16.73
C LEU A 631 3.21 -9.03 -17.06
N THR A 632 3.92 -9.63 -16.10
CA THR A 632 4.58 -10.93 -16.24
C THR A 632 3.84 -12.02 -15.48
N LYS A 633 4.20 -13.29 -15.70
CA LYS A 633 3.70 -14.43 -14.92
C LYS A 633 3.87 -14.23 -13.41
N GLU A 634 4.94 -13.56 -12.97
CA GLU A 634 5.17 -13.27 -11.56
C GLU A 634 4.10 -12.31 -11.01
N ASP A 635 3.74 -11.28 -11.78
CA ASP A 635 2.67 -10.34 -11.42
C ASP A 635 1.33 -11.06 -11.25
N PHE A 636 1.02 -12.02 -12.14
CA PHE A 636 -0.19 -12.85 -12.04
C PHE A 636 -0.19 -13.77 -10.82
N ASN A 637 0.96 -14.39 -10.51
CA ASN A 637 1.11 -15.22 -9.31
C ASN A 637 0.98 -14.40 -8.01
N ASN A 638 1.30 -13.11 -8.07
CA ASN A 638 1.19 -12.17 -6.96
C ASN A 638 -0.23 -11.59 -6.79
N PHE A 639 -1.20 -11.96 -7.65
CA PHE A 639 -2.60 -11.61 -7.43
C PHE A 639 -3.12 -12.19 -6.11
N LEU A 640 -4.11 -11.52 -5.52
CA LEU A 640 -4.69 -11.93 -4.24
C LEU A 640 -5.69 -13.09 -4.46
N TRP A 641 -5.17 -14.27 -4.81
CA TRP A 641 -5.97 -15.48 -5.06
C TRP A 641 -6.84 -15.88 -3.87
N THR A 642 -6.42 -15.57 -2.65
CA THR A 642 -7.21 -15.76 -1.43
C THR A 642 -8.47 -14.90 -1.43
N VAL A 643 -8.43 -13.66 -1.94
CA VAL A 643 -9.61 -12.78 -2.13
C VAL A 643 -10.56 -13.41 -3.14
N ILE A 644 -10.03 -13.88 -4.26
CA ILE A 644 -10.83 -14.47 -5.34
C ILE A 644 -11.58 -15.70 -4.82
N ILE A 645 -10.90 -16.58 -4.08
CA ILE A 645 -11.51 -17.76 -3.45
C ILE A 645 -12.55 -17.35 -2.40
N LEU A 646 -12.26 -16.33 -1.58
CA LEU A 646 -13.21 -15.80 -0.60
C LEU A 646 -14.50 -15.28 -1.28
N ALA A 647 -14.34 -14.50 -2.35
CA ALA A 647 -15.45 -13.98 -3.15
C ALA A 647 -16.26 -15.12 -3.79
N MET A 648 -15.61 -16.12 -4.38
CA MET A 648 -16.28 -17.30 -4.95
C MET A 648 -17.11 -18.06 -3.91
N GLY A 649 -16.57 -18.27 -2.70
CA GLY A 649 -17.31 -18.92 -1.61
C GLY A 649 -18.49 -18.08 -1.10
N GLY A 650 -18.34 -16.75 -1.05
CA GLY A 650 -19.44 -15.83 -0.72
C GLY A 650 -20.57 -15.87 -1.76
N ILE A 651 -20.24 -15.90 -3.05
CA ILE A 651 -21.21 -16.04 -4.15
C ILE A 651 -21.90 -17.41 -4.08
N ALA A 652 -21.15 -18.48 -3.86
CA ALA A 652 -21.69 -19.83 -3.69
C ALA A 652 -22.68 -19.89 -2.51
N LEU A 653 -22.33 -19.27 -1.38
CA LEU A 653 -23.21 -19.20 -0.20
C LEU A 653 -24.50 -18.45 -0.54
N GLY A 654 -24.39 -17.30 -1.21
CA GLY A 654 -25.55 -16.54 -1.66
C GLY A 654 -26.47 -17.36 -2.57
N LYS A 655 -25.92 -18.02 -3.59
CA LYS A 655 -26.70 -18.88 -4.51
C LYS A 655 -27.34 -20.07 -3.81
N ALA A 656 -26.71 -20.64 -2.79
CA ALA A 656 -27.31 -21.70 -2.00
C ALA A 656 -28.52 -21.20 -1.20
N VAL A 657 -28.40 -20.02 -0.58
CA VAL A 657 -29.49 -19.42 0.19
C VAL A 657 -30.67 -19.07 -0.71
N GLU A 658 -30.41 -18.49 -1.88
CA GLU A 658 -31.41 -18.21 -2.92
C GLU A 658 -32.15 -19.48 -3.36
N SER A 659 -31.41 -20.48 -3.82
CA SER A 659 -31.97 -21.72 -4.38
C SER A 659 -32.71 -22.58 -3.35
N SER A 660 -32.33 -22.51 -2.06
CA SER A 660 -32.96 -23.30 -0.99
C SER A 660 -34.41 -22.88 -0.68
N GLY A 661 -34.83 -21.68 -1.09
CA GLY A 661 -36.12 -21.09 -0.72
C GLY A 661 -36.20 -20.64 0.75
N LEU A 662 -35.08 -20.59 1.47
CA LEU A 662 -35.02 -20.15 2.87
C LEU A 662 -35.49 -18.70 3.02
N LEU A 663 -35.01 -17.81 2.14
CA LEU A 663 -35.33 -16.39 2.21
C LEU A 663 -36.80 -16.09 1.90
N HIS A 664 -37.44 -16.86 1.01
CA HIS A 664 -38.88 -16.73 0.76
C HIS A 664 -39.69 -17.00 2.03
N THR A 665 -39.37 -18.09 2.75
CA THR A 665 -40.07 -18.43 3.99
C THR A 665 -39.83 -17.42 5.11
N ILE A 666 -38.61 -16.90 5.24
CA ILE A 666 -38.32 -15.83 6.20
C ILE A 666 -39.18 -14.60 5.88
N ALA A 667 -39.30 -14.25 4.59
CA ALA A 667 -40.03 -13.07 4.18
C ALA A 667 -41.56 -13.21 4.32
N GLU A 668 -42.13 -14.39 4.06
CA GLU A 668 -43.56 -14.69 4.34
C GLU A 668 -43.89 -14.53 5.82
N GLN A 669 -43.02 -15.04 6.71
CA GLN A 669 -43.20 -14.89 8.16
C GLN A 669 -43.15 -13.41 8.58
N ILE A 670 -42.29 -12.62 7.95
CA ILE A 670 -42.18 -11.19 8.24
C ILE A 670 -43.42 -10.43 7.75
N ARG A 671 -44.00 -10.79 6.60
CA ARG A 671 -45.26 -10.20 6.14
C ARG A 671 -46.37 -10.30 7.19
N LEU A 672 -46.47 -11.43 7.88
CA LEU A 672 -47.46 -11.65 8.95
C LEU A 672 -47.20 -10.80 10.20
N VAL A 673 -45.94 -10.56 10.54
CA VAL A 673 -45.54 -9.76 11.72
C VAL A 673 -45.73 -8.26 11.48
N VAL A 674 -45.67 -7.85 10.21
CA VAL A 674 -45.66 -6.44 9.79
C VAL A 674 -47.07 -5.88 9.52
N ASP A 675 -48.08 -6.77 9.46
CA ASP A 675 -49.47 -6.38 9.25
C ASP A 675 -49.99 -5.42 10.35
N GLY A 676 -50.60 -4.31 9.94
CA GLY A 676 -51.09 -3.26 10.83
C GLY A 676 -50.06 -2.25 11.39
N LEU A 677 -48.78 -2.33 11.01
CA LEU A 677 -47.75 -1.35 11.43
C LEU A 677 -47.74 -0.09 10.53
N SER A 678 -47.23 1.03 11.06
CA SER A 678 -47.07 2.26 10.27
C SER A 678 -45.91 2.13 9.26
N PRO A 679 -45.97 2.77 8.06
CA PRO A 679 -44.96 2.63 7.01
C PRO A 679 -43.52 2.84 7.48
N TRP A 680 -43.30 3.78 8.40
CA TRP A 680 -41.99 4.00 9.03
C TRP A 680 -41.50 2.79 9.85
N LYS A 681 -42.37 2.17 10.65
CA LYS A 681 -42.03 0.96 11.43
C LYS A 681 -41.74 -0.22 10.50
N ILE A 682 -42.51 -0.33 9.42
CA ILE A 682 -42.31 -1.34 8.38
C ILE A 682 -40.94 -1.16 7.74
N LEU A 683 -40.60 0.06 7.32
CA LEU A 683 -39.28 0.39 6.79
C LEU A 683 -38.17 0.03 7.79
N MET A 684 -38.32 0.42 9.05
CA MET A 684 -37.31 0.12 10.08
C MET A 684 -37.10 -1.39 10.27
N THR A 685 -38.19 -2.18 10.27
CA THR A 685 -38.12 -3.65 10.35
C THR A 685 -37.39 -4.23 9.14
N PHE A 686 -37.72 -3.80 7.92
CA PHE A 686 -37.05 -4.29 6.72
C PHE A 686 -35.59 -3.83 6.63
N CYS A 687 -35.28 -2.58 6.99
CA CYS A 687 -33.90 -2.10 7.04
C CYS A 687 -33.07 -2.89 8.05
N CYS A 688 -33.62 -3.21 9.23
CA CYS A 688 -32.97 -4.06 10.23
C CYS A 688 -32.76 -5.49 9.72
N LEU A 689 -33.78 -6.06 9.08
CA LEU A 689 -33.69 -7.39 8.46
C LEU A 689 -32.61 -7.43 7.38
N VAL A 690 -32.66 -6.51 6.42
CA VAL A 690 -31.69 -6.41 5.32
C VAL A 690 -30.30 -6.20 5.87
N LEU A 691 -30.12 -5.33 6.88
CA LEU A 691 -28.85 -5.12 7.55
C LEU A 691 -28.24 -6.43 8.04
N VAL A 692 -29.02 -7.25 8.73
CA VAL A 692 -28.57 -8.55 9.25
C VAL A 692 -28.27 -9.49 8.08
N ILE A 693 -29.20 -9.68 7.15
CA ILE A 693 -29.06 -10.65 6.06
C ILE A 693 -27.89 -10.30 5.12
N ALA A 694 -27.81 -9.05 4.67
CA ALA A 694 -26.76 -8.57 3.77
C ALA A 694 -25.39 -8.44 4.46
N THR A 695 -25.32 -8.58 5.80
CA THR A 695 -24.03 -8.73 6.48
C THR A 695 -23.41 -10.12 6.24
N PHE A 696 -24.23 -11.16 6.04
CA PHE A 696 -23.77 -12.54 5.87
C PHE A 696 -23.80 -13.04 4.42
N ILE A 697 -24.61 -12.40 3.58
CA ILE A 697 -24.79 -12.73 2.16
C ILE A 697 -24.35 -11.55 1.30
N SER A 698 -23.96 -11.79 0.06
CA SER A 698 -23.67 -10.72 -0.91
C SER A 698 -24.84 -9.73 -1.04
N HIS A 699 -24.54 -8.44 -1.03
CA HIS A 699 -25.49 -7.33 -1.19
C HIS A 699 -26.45 -7.52 -2.37
N THR A 700 -25.92 -7.97 -3.51
CA THR A 700 -26.70 -8.20 -4.74
C THR A 700 -27.68 -9.36 -4.61
N VAL A 701 -27.24 -10.48 -4.00
CA VAL A 701 -28.13 -11.64 -3.77
C VAL A 701 -29.21 -11.29 -2.76
N GLY A 702 -28.87 -10.55 -1.71
CA GLY A 702 -29.84 -10.03 -0.76
C GLY A 702 -30.91 -9.17 -1.45
N ALA A 703 -30.50 -8.29 -2.37
CA ALA A 703 -31.40 -7.42 -3.11
C ALA A 703 -32.36 -8.20 -4.05
N LEU A 704 -31.84 -9.17 -4.82
CA LEU A 704 -32.66 -9.99 -5.72
C LEU A 704 -33.84 -10.68 -5.04
N ILE A 705 -33.69 -10.99 -3.76
CA ILE A 705 -34.64 -11.82 -3.04
C ILE A 705 -35.54 -10.99 -2.14
N ILE A 706 -34.97 -10.01 -1.44
CA ILE A 706 -35.72 -9.21 -0.47
C ILE A 706 -36.52 -8.12 -1.16
N LEU A 707 -35.98 -7.44 -2.19
CA LEU A 707 -36.64 -6.28 -2.79
C LEU A 707 -38.00 -6.58 -3.42
N PRO A 708 -38.20 -7.68 -4.17
CA PRO A 708 -39.53 -8.02 -4.70
C PRO A 708 -40.56 -8.26 -3.60
N ILE A 709 -40.14 -8.85 -2.48
CA ILE A 709 -41.03 -9.15 -1.36
C ILE A 709 -41.38 -7.87 -0.61
N VAL A 710 -40.41 -6.97 -0.44
CA VAL A 710 -40.63 -5.63 0.11
C VAL A 710 -41.58 -4.82 -0.76
N ALA A 711 -41.46 -4.91 -2.08
CA ALA A 711 -42.38 -4.27 -3.03
C ALA A 711 -43.82 -4.80 -2.85
N GLU A 712 -43.99 -6.13 -2.82
CA GLU A 712 -45.31 -6.76 -2.64
C GLU A 712 -45.96 -6.41 -1.30
N VAL A 713 -45.16 -6.38 -0.22
CA VAL A 713 -45.62 -5.94 1.10
C VAL A 713 -46.03 -4.48 1.06
N GLY A 714 -45.25 -3.62 0.40
CA GLY A 714 -45.56 -2.20 0.21
C GLY A 714 -46.84 -1.95 -0.60
N ASN A 715 -47.11 -2.78 -1.61
CA ASN A 715 -48.35 -2.75 -2.40
C ASN A 715 -49.57 -3.23 -1.61
N SER A 716 -49.36 -4.14 -0.67
CA SER A 716 -50.42 -4.69 0.19
C SER A 716 -50.83 -3.76 1.34
N LEU A 717 -50.17 -2.60 1.51
CA LEU A 717 -50.48 -1.66 2.59
C LEU A 717 -51.80 -0.90 2.33
N PRO A 718 -52.52 -0.47 3.38
CA PRO A 718 -53.71 0.38 3.24
C PRO A 718 -53.45 1.67 2.46
N ASP A 719 -52.25 2.22 2.58
CA ASP A 719 -51.69 3.30 1.76
C ASP A 719 -50.44 2.76 1.05
N PRO A 720 -50.55 2.33 -0.23
CA PRO A 720 -49.46 1.67 -0.93
C PRO A 720 -48.21 2.54 -1.06
N ARG A 721 -47.09 2.10 -0.49
CA ARG A 721 -45.78 2.80 -0.56
C ARG A 721 -44.62 1.86 -0.89
N PRO A 722 -44.68 1.12 -2.00
CA PRO A 722 -43.63 0.17 -2.39
C PRO A 722 -42.30 0.89 -2.66
N ARG A 723 -42.32 2.06 -3.30
CA ARG A 723 -41.12 2.83 -3.67
C ARG A 723 -40.27 3.18 -2.46
N LEU A 724 -40.91 3.67 -1.39
CA LEU A 724 -40.27 4.00 -0.13
C LEU A 724 -39.57 2.80 0.51
N LEU A 725 -40.27 1.66 0.58
CA LEU A 725 -39.73 0.47 1.22
C LEU A 725 -38.60 -0.17 0.41
N VAL A 726 -38.77 -0.28 -0.92
CA VAL A 726 -37.77 -0.85 -1.83
C VAL A 726 -36.51 0.01 -1.82
N MET A 727 -36.64 1.34 -1.85
CA MET A 727 -35.50 2.26 -1.82
C MET A 727 -34.71 2.08 -0.53
N GLY A 728 -35.37 2.16 0.63
CA GLY A 728 -34.68 2.03 1.91
C GLY A 728 -34.05 0.64 2.12
N ALA A 729 -34.69 -0.43 1.64
CA ALA A 729 -34.11 -1.77 1.65
C ALA A 729 -32.88 -1.86 0.73
N ALA A 730 -32.91 -1.28 -0.47
CA ALA A 730 -31.78 -1.28 -1.41
C ALA A 730 -30.56 -0.52 -0.87
N LEU A 731 -30.78 0.64 -0.25
CA LEU A 731 -29.71 1.39 0.42
C LEU A 731 -29.09 0.56 1.55
N MET A 732 -29.91 -0.17 2.30
CA MET A 732 -29.42 -1.04 3.37
C MET A 732 -28.68 -2.29 2.89
N CYS A 733 -28.95 -2.79 1.69
CA CYS A 733 -28.11 -3.83 1.10
C CYS A 733 -26.66 -3.35 1.03
N SER A 734 -26.42 -2.13 0.56
CA SER A 734 -25.07 -1.52 0.51
C SER A 734 -24.57 -1.07 1.89
N GLY A 735 -25.47 -0.66 2.78
CA GLY A 735 -25.17 -0.22 4.15
C GLY A 735 -24.78 -1.36 5.11
N ALA A 736 -24.95 -2.63 4.72
CA ALA A 736 -24.57 -3.79 5.51
C ALA A 736 -23.07 -4.11 5.37
N MET A 737 -22.26 -3.50 6.24
CA MET A 737 -20.79 -3.50 6.16
C MET A 737 -20.14 -4.21 7.36
N GLY A 738 -20.89 -5.07 8.06
CA GLY A 738 -20.50 -5.61 9.37
C GLY A 738 -19.39 -6.66 9.36
N LEU A 739 -19.24 -7.41 8.27
CA LEU A 739 -18.24 -8.48 8.15
C LEU A 739 -17.34 -8.26 6.92
N PRO A 740 -16.16 -8.92 6.90
CA PRO A 740 -15.26 -8.87 5.75
C PRO A 740 -15.90 -9.41 4.47
N VAL A 741 -16.83 -10.36 4.61
CA VAL A 741 -17.51 -11.01 3.50
C VAL A 741 -18.78 -10.32 3.04
N SER A 742 -19.26 -9.30 3.77
CA SER A 742 -20.54 -8.65 3.47
C SER A 742 -20.53 -7.97 2.10
N GLY A 743 -19.42 -7.30 1.77
CA GLY A 743 -19.25 -6.56 0.52
C GLY A 743 -17.84 -6.66 -0.04
N PHE A 744 -17.71 -6.41 -1.34
CA PHE A 744 -16.43 -6.44 -2.04
C PHE A 744 -15.40 -5.43 -1.51
N PRO A 745 -15.76 -4.20 -1.10
CA PRO A 745 -14.81 -3.29 -0.46
C PRO A 745 -14.20 -3.88 0.80
N ASN A 746 -15.02 -4.55 1.62
CA ASN A 746 -14.59 -5.16 2.87
C ASN A 746 -13.65 -6.35 2.61
N MET A 747 -13.96 -7.18 1.60
CA MET A 747 -13.11 -8.32 1.21
C MET A 747 -11.73 -7.86 0.75
N ASN A 748 -11.66 -6.80 -0.04
CA ASN A 748 -10.39 -6.22 -0.49
C ASN A 748 -9.59 -5.66 0.69
N ALA A 749 -10.25 -4.96 1.62
CA ALA A 749 -9.62 -4.32 2.76
C ALA A 749 -8.98 -5.32 3.75
N ILE A 750 -9.66 -6.42 4.09
CA ILE A 750 -9.14 -7.40 5.06
C ILE A 750 -7.90 -8.15 4.53
N MET A 751 -7.74 -8.24 3.22
CA MET A 751 -6.63 -8.97 2.60
C MET A 751 -5.41 -8.08 2.32
N LEU A 752 -5.47 -6.79 2.65
CA LEU A 752 -4.30 -5.93 2.56
C LEU A 752 -3.28 -6.32 3.64
N GLU A 753 -2.06 -6.57 3.18
CA GLU A 753 -0.93 -6.93 4.02
C GLU A 753 0.15 -5.86 3.96
N THR A 754 0.76 -5.62 5.11
CA THR A 754 2.01 -4.86 5.22
C THR A 754 3.11 -5.56 4.43
N GLU A 755 4.18 -4.83 4.13
CA GLU A 755 5.34 -5.42 3.47
C GLU A 755 5.97 -6.57 4.29
N THR A 756 5.74 -6.60 5.60
CA THR A 756 6.17 -7.71 6.48
C THR A 756 5.24 -8.93 6.44
N GLY A 757 4.20 -8.94 5.60
CA GLY A 757 3.24 -10.04 5.47
C GLY A 757 2.20 -10.13 6.59
N VAL A 758 2.04 -9.05 7.37
CA VAL A 758 1.04 -8.96 8.44
C VAL A 758 -0.17 -8.19 7.92
N ARG A 759 -1.38 -8.71 8.14
CA ARG A 759 -2.63 -8.05 7.74
C ARG A 759 -2.83 -6.72 8.46
N TYR A 760 -3.30 -5.70 7.72
CA TYR A 760 -3.65 -4.40 8.31
C TYR A 760 -4.93 -4.46 9.16
N LEU A 761 -5.85 -5.35 8.82
CA LEU A 761 -7.16 -5.51 9.45
C LEU A 761 -7.44 -6.98 9.78
N ASN A 762 -8.16 -7.21 10.86
CA ASN A 762 -8.74 -8.50 11.22
C ASN A 762 -10.27 -8.42 11.23
N THR A 763 -10.99 -9.54 11.29
CA THR A 763 -12.47 -9.54 11.36
C THR A 763 -12.98 -8.77 12.57
N LYS A 764 -12.23 -8.75 13.69
CA LYS A 764 -12.58 -7.93 14.87
C LYS A 764 -12.66 -6.44 14.55
N ASP A 765 -11.85 -5.94 13.63
CA ASP A 765 -11.91 -4.54 13.19
C ASP A 765 -13.22 -4.24 12.46
N PHE A 766 -13.71 -5.19 11.65
CA PHE A 766 -15.02 -5.08 10.98
C PHE A 766 -16.18 -5.20 11.98
N LEU A 767 -16.09 -6.08 12.96
CA LEU A 767 -17.11 -6.15 14.02
C LEU A 767 -17.14 -4.86 14.86
N LYS A 768 -15.98 -4.29 15.18
CA LYS A 768 -15.88 -3.07 16.00
C LYS A 768 -16.26 -1.80 15.25
N ASN A 769 -15.99 -1.72 13.94
CA ASN A 769 -16.22 -0.50 13.16
C ASN A 769 -17.33 -0.65 12.13
N GLY A 770 -17.37 -1.76 11.40
CA GLY A 770 -18.35 -2.06 10.37
C GLY A 770 -19.76 -2.22 10.93
N VAL A 771 -19.96 -2.99 12.01
CA VAL A 771 -21.31 -3.17 12.60
C VAL A 771 -21.87 -1.83 13.12
N PRO A 772 -21.17 -1.04 13.94
CA PRO A 772 -21.66 0.27 14.36
C PRO A 772 -21.90 1.22 13.17
N SER A 773 -21.00 1.23 12.19
CA SER A 773 -21.19 2.05 10.97
C SER A 773 -22.46 1.67 10.24
N SER A 774 -22.73 0.36 10.10
CA SER A 774 -23.92 -0.13 9.41
C SER A 774 -25.22 0.25 10.15
N VAL A 775 -25.21 0.20 11.48
CA VAL A 775 -26.34 0.66 12.31
C VAL A 775 -26.54 2.16 12.19
N LEU A 776 -25.46 2.95 12.17
CA LEU A 776 -25.55 4.41 12.01
C LEU A 776 -26.08 4.80 10.62
N VAL A 777 -25.61 4.13 9.56
CA VAL A 777 -26.14 4.28 8.20
C VAL A 777 -27.62 3.91 8.17
N MET A 778 -28.02 2.80 8.83
CA MET A 778 -29.43 2.43 8.96
C MET A 778 -30.26 3.54 9.59
N LEU A 779 -29.79 4.12 10.69
CA LEU A 779 -30.47 5.23 11.35
C LEU A 779 -30.65 6.43 10.42
N ILE A 780 -29.64 6.78 9.62
CA ILE A 780 -29.74 7.85 8.62
C ILE A 780 -30.78 7.49 7.54
N VAL A 781 -30.76 6.27 7.02
CA VAL A 781 -31.71 5.81 5.99
C VAL A 781 -33.15 5.86 6.51
N VAL A 782 -33.43 5.37 7.72
CA VAL A 782 -34.79 5.35 8.28
C VAL A 782 -35.26 6.71 8.80
N THR A 783 -34.37 7.69 8.97
CA THR A 783 -34.74 9.05 9.43
C THR A 783 -34.67 10.06 8.29
N LEU A 784 -33.46 10.50 7.92
CA LEU A 784 -33.23 11.46 6.84
C LEU A 784 -33.73 10.89 5.50
N GLY A 785 -33.39 9.63 5.19
CA GLY A 785 -33.83 9.00 3.95
C GLY A 785 -35.35 8.91 3.87
N TYR A 786 -36.02 8.47 4.94
CA TYR A 786 -37.48 8.45 5.03
C TYR A 786 -38.09 9.83 4.80
N GLY A 787 -37.56 10.87 5.45
CA GLY A 787 -38.02 12.25 5.27
C GLY A 787 -37.86 12.75 3.83
N LEU A 788 -36.71 12.49 3.19
CA LEU A 788 -36.46 12.88 1.79
C LEU A 788 -37.38 12.13 0.82
N MET A 789 -37.62 10.85 1.07
CA MET A 789 -38.56 10.04 0.30
C MET A 789 -40.00 10.58 0.41
N LEU A 790 -40.45 10.96 1.60
CA LEU A 790 -41.77 11.59 1.78
C LEU A 790 -41.92 12.91 1.02
N ILE A 791 -40.87 13.73 0.95
CA ILE A 791 -40.89 15.01 0.21
C ILE A 791 -41.11 14.78 -1.29
N LEU A 792 -40.57 13.68 -1.83
CA LEU A 792 -40.75 13.28 -3.24
C LEU A 792 -42.08 12.55 -3.49
N GLY A 793 -42.87 12.27 -2.46
CA GLY A 793 -44.14 11.53 -2.57
C GLY A 793 -43.97 10.02 -2.75
N TYR A 794 -42.89 9.44 -2.20
CA TYR A 794 -42.66 7.98 -2.20
C TYR A 794 -43.54 7.20 -1.23
#